data_AF-A0A2P8WHP7-F1
#
_entry.id   AF-A0A2P8WHP7-F1
#
_cell.length_a   1.000
_cell.length_b   1.000
_cell.length_c   1.000
_cell.angle_alpha   90.00
_cell.angle_beta   90.00
_cell.angle_gamma   90.00
#
_symmetry.space_group_name_H-M   'P 1'
#
loop_
_entity.id
_entity.type
_entity.pdbx_description
1 polymer ?
#
loop_
_entity_poly.entity_id
_entity_poly.type
_entity_poly.pdbx_seq_one_letter_code
_entity_poly.pdbx_strand_id
1 'polypeptide(L)'
;MPFLLPPSDLPPAVEIAYPAPQSHRDMAGLTTPSNGSDWLTAQRLLNSGEVDSEWQDGQVPTGPLGVSGVEGLTAEAPLSLGLSGEDGSDEDAMGSSEAPLLVRLRADRQNFSLPDQTVSAAGSVQAQFADAQLQSEQLWVNLSNRVARADGDVVYSRGSQVIAGDRVIYNLTQGSGFVTDARGSLLLTESNDDFDTGLPTDPAVLPPLETSLQPEGTVSDVTSSGGLVIGTDDRPIQGGEGGNLRRLRFEADRVNFDADTLVAEGVRLTNDPFSPPEIEFRSDRATLTPIDANQDELVLENARVVFDDAFSLPLLRSRFTLQRGAINTDELNPLPTGIGIDGRDRDGLFIEREFVFDAPGSFRLSLVPQFFVGRWVGESNVDVGDLANYGLVSRLAGRVGPRTRVRAVASLSGLDLANLDERLRASVRAEQRLGNHRLNLEYSYRDRLFNGSLGFQDVQTSLGAVLLSPPEIQLGNTQISLSYQLAAQYIVATTDRPELLSSNNNQLANLFRFQASAALGRRFRLWTGTGLPATPEAGLRYSPRPVVPYLDLITGLRGVATYYTSDDVQESLAATVGAELQLGHFSRPYLDYTRLNLTYTQSFVGGGTSPFLFDRDVDTNVLSAGIVQQVYGPFRVGVQTSINLDTGEEVNTDLIFEYSRRAYGLVLQYNPVQTTGFLGLRLSDFDWTGRTNRFDSQVQGGVVR
;
A
#
# COMPACT_ATOMS: atom_id res chain seq x y z
N MET A 1 17.58 37.66 -49.93
CA MET A 1 18.59 37.16 -50.89
C MET A 1 19.97 37.59 -50.40
N PRO A 2 21.05 36.79 -50.51
CA PRO A 2 21.19 35.55 -51.30
C PRO A 2 21.60 34.28 -50.52
N PHE A 3 20.90 33.17 -50.83
CA PHE A 3 21.33 31.83 -51.30
C PHE A 3 22.55 31.02 -50.82
N LEU A 4 22.32 29.68 -50.79
CA LEU A 4 23.19 28.46 -50.88
C LEU A 4 23.59 27.82 -49.52
N LEU A 5 23.45 26.52 -49.19
CA LEU A 5 23.10 25.23 -49.84
C LEU A 5 22.69 24.21 -48.71
N PRO A 6 22.02 23.08 -49.01
CA PRO A 6 21.82 21.96 -48.07
C PRO A 6 22.90 20.86 -48.23
N PRO A 7 23.16 20.02 -47.21
CA PRO A 7 23.64 18.65 -47.37
C PRO A 7 22.52 17.66 -47.00
N SER A 8 22.00 16.81 -47.90
CA SER A 8 22.56 15.61 -48.55
C SER A 8 22.78 14.42 -47.61
N ASP A 9 21.97 13.39 -47.87
CA ASP A 9 22.24 11.94 -47.80
C ASP A 9 22.54 11.26 -46.46
N LEU A 10 21.50 10.65 -45.88
CA LEU A 10 21.61 9.43 -45.10
C LEU A 10 21.15 8.25 -45.98
N PRO A 11 21.85 7.10 -45.98
CA PRO A 11 21.42 5.94 -46.76
C PRO A 11 20.13 5.33 -46.17
N PRO A 12 19.25 4.74 -47.00
CA PRO A 12 18.07 4.04 -46.52
C PRO A 12 18.44 2.74 -45.81
N ALA A 13 17.55 2.30 -44.90
CA ALA A 13 17.65 1.03 -44.20
C ALA A 13 17.74 -0.14 -45.20
N VAL A 14 18.68 -1.06 -44.96
CA VAL A 14 18.87 -2.26 -45.76
C VAL A 14 17.93 -3.35 -45.21
N GLU A 15 16.92 -3.71 -46.00
CA GLU A 15 16.06 -4.86 -45.78
C GLU A 15 16.64 -6.04 -46.58
N ILE A 16 16.98 -7.15 -45.91
CA ILE A 16 17.53 -8.35 -46.56
C ILE A 16 16.48 -9.47 -46.49
N ALA A 17 15.93 -9.85 -47.64
CA ALA A 17 15.05 -11.01 -47.80
C ALA A 17 15.67 -12.03 -48.77
N TYR A 18 15.59 -13.33 -48.44
CA TYR A 18 16.13 -14.44 -49.25
C TYR A 18 15.03 -15.14 -50.07
N PRO A 19 15.29 -15.55 -51.34
CA PRO A 19 14.33 -16.32 -52.15
C PRO A 19 14.61 -17.83 -52.13
N ALA A 20 13.54 -18.64 -52.20
CA ALA A 20 13.58 -20.10 -52.39
C ALA A 20 13.59 -20.51 -53.88
N PRO A 21 14.11 -21.70 -54.25
CA PRO A 21 14.26 -22.12 -55.65
C PRO A 21 12.98 -22.68 -56.27
N GLN A 22 12.80 -22.41 -57.57
CA GLN A 22 11.67 -22.85 -58.39
C GLN A 22 11.85 -24.25 -58.98
N SER A 23 10.76 -25.02 -59.07
CA SER A 23 10.63 -26.18 -59.96
C SER A 23 9.53 -25.95 -61.00
N HIS A 24 9.91 -26.03 -62.27
CA HIS A 24 9.07 -25.98 -63.47
C HIS A 24 8.44 -27.35 -63.79
N ARG A 25 7.15 -27.38 -64.15
CA ARG A 25 6.60 -28.02 -65.38
C ARG A 25 5.06 -27.89 -65.48
N ASP A 26 4.61 -27.04 -66.42
CA ASP A 26 3.71 -27.32 -67.56
C ASP A 26 2.63 -28.43 -67.37
N MET A 27 1.32 -28.26 -67.61
CA MET A 27 0.65 -27.71 -68.80
C MET A 27 -0.89 -27.65 -68.64
N ALA A 28 -1.46 -26.54 -69.13
CA ALA A 28 -2.63 -26.39 -70.02
C ALA A 28 -4.09 -26.61 -69.55
N GLY A 29 -4.88 -25.55 -69.74
CA GLY A 29 -6.34 -25.57 -69.94
C GLY A 29 -7.05 -24.35 -69.34
N LEU A 30 -7.01 -23.15 -69.97
CA LEU A 30 -8.16 -22.50 -70.65
C LEU A 30 -9.43 -22.43 -69.75
N THR A 31 -9.99 -21.30 -69.30
CA THR A 31 -10.24 -19.99 -69.94
C THR A 31 -10.65 -18.94 -68.88
N THR A 32 -10.16 -17.72 -69.05
CA THR A 32 -10.64 -16.43 -68.46
C THR A 32 -11.95 -15.95 -69.13
N PRO A 33 -12.55 -14.76 -68.87
CA PRO A 33 -12.13 -13.64 -67.99
C PRO A 33 -13.25 -12.89 -67.21
N SER A 34 -12.78 -11.97 -66.34
CA SER A 34 -13.28 -10.58 -66.12
C SER A 34 -14.65 -10.37 -65.45
N ASN A 35 -14.92 -9.34 -64.63
CA ASN A 35 -14.32 -8.06 -64.23
C ASN A 35 -14.92 -7.73 -62.84
N GLY A 36 -14.24 -7.09 -61.89
CA GLY A 36 -14.18 -5.62 -61.73
C GLY A 36 -15.50 -5.07 -61.16
N SER A 37 -15.60 -4.24 -60.12
CA SER A 37 -14.67 -3.36 -59.41
C SER A 37 -15.44 -2.68 -58.26
N ASP A 38 -14.70 -2.19 -57.26
CA ASP A 38 -15.10 -1.33 -56.14
C ASP A 38 -16.01 -0.11 -56.47
N TRP A 39 -16.75 0.39 -55.45
CA TRP A 39 -16.52 1.69 -54.77
C TRP A 39 -17.78 2.28 -54.06
N LEU A 40 -17.58 2.72 -52.79
CA LEU A 40 -18.00 3.99 -52.14
C LEU A 40 -19.44 4.29 -51.64
N THR A 41 -19.51 4.62 -50.34
CA THR A 41 -20.06 5.87 -49.70
C THR A 41 -21.20 5.72 -48.68
N ALA A 42 -21.01 6.41 -47.55
CA ALA A 42 -21.90 6.61 -46.41
C ALA A 42 -22.96 7.70 -46.62
N GLN A 43 -24.08 7.65 -45.89
CA GLN A 43 -24.77 8.85 -45.38
C GLN A 43 -25.81 8.55 -44.28
N ARG A 44 -25.71 9.30 -43.17
CA ARG A 44 -26.75 9.54 -42.15
C ARG A 44 -27.85 10.44 -42.74
N LEU A 45 -29.09 10.31 -42.27
CA LEU A 45 -29.99 11.44 -42.02
C LEU A 45 -31.10 11.07 -41.01
N LEU A 46 -31.51 12.10 -40.27
CA LEU A 46 -32.33 12.16 -39.06
C LEU A 46 -33.83 12.33 -39.34
N ASN A 47 -34.60 12.15 -38.26
CA ASN A 47 -35.84 12.85 -37.87
C ASN A 47 -37.19 12.40 -38.46
N SER A 48 -38.10 11.94 -37.58
CA SER A 48 -39.13 12.77 -36.93
C SER A 48 -40.42 11.98 -36.64
N GLY A 49 -41.05 12.29 -35.49
CA GLY A 49 -42.51 12.28 -35.37
C GLY A 49 -43.14 11.31 -34.35
N GLU A 50 -43.53 11.86 -33.20
CA GLU A 50 -44.53 11.39 -32.22
C GLU A 50 -45.85 10.90 -32.88
N VAL A 51 -46.69 10.06 -32.25
CA VAL A 51 -47.65 10.40 -31.18
C VAL A 51 -48.26 9.13 -30.53
N ASP A 52 -48.37 9.17 -29.20
CA ASP A 52 -49.30 8.57 -28.20
C ASP A 52 -50.16 7.33 -28.50
N SER A 53 -50.23 6.39 -27.53
CA SER A 53 -51.41 6.26 -26.64
C SER A 53 -51.32 5.11 -25.59
N GLU A 54 -51.71 5.49 -24.38
CA GLU A 54 -52.48 4.75 -23.35
C GLU A 54 -51.88 3.67 -22.44
N TRP A 55 -51.97 3.99 -21.15
CA TRP A 55 -51.92 3.13 -19.97
C TRP A 55 -53.31 2.54 -19.65
N GLN A 56 -53.37 1.28 -19.17
CA GLN A 56 -54.30 0.88 -18.10
C GLN A 56 -53.96 -0.48 -17.43
N ASP A 57 -53.73 -0.40 -16.12
CA ASP A 57 -53.99 -1.27 -14.95
C ASP A 57 -54.19 -2.81 -15.04
N GLY A 58 -53.37 -3.52 -14.23
CA GLY A 58 -53.81 -4.28 -13.02
C GLY A 58 -54.42 -5.68 -13.13
N GLN A 59 -53.75 -6.70 -12.55
CA GLN A 59 -54.33 -7.64 -11.54
C GLN A 59 -53.36 -8.72 -11.04
N VAL A 60 -53.46 -9.04 -9.74
CA VAL A 60 -52.79 -10.12 -8.96
C VAL A 60 -53.78 -11.29 -8.78
N PRO A 61 -53.32 -12.55 -8.65
CA PRO A 61 -53.72 -13.33 -7.46
C PRO A 61 -52.65 -14.31 -6.88
N THR A 62 -52.46 -14.24 -5.55
CA THR A 62 -52.43 -15.31 -4.50
C THR A 62 -51.98 -16.78 -4.80
N GLY A 63 -51.12 -17.36 -3.92
CA GLY A 63 -50.71 -18.81 -3.84
C GLY A 63 -51.79 -19.78 -3.28
N PRO A 64 -51.52 -20.98 -2.65
CA PRO A 64 -50.27 -21.67 -2.24
C PRO A 64 -50.23 -23.25 -2.46
N LEU A 65 -49.16 -23.94 -1.94
CA LEU A 65 -48.95 -25.41 -1.65
C LEU A 65 -48.69 -26.37 -2.85
N GLY A 66 -47.80 -27.38 -2.89
CA GLY A 66 -46.82 -27.98 -1.95
C GLY A 66 -46.05 -29.19 -2.59
N VAL A 67 -44.84 -29.45 -2.07
CA VAL A 67 -44.05 -30.71 -1.87
C VAL A 67 -44.06 -31.88 -2.90
N SER A 68 -42.87 -32.28 -3.41
CA SER A 68 -42.22 -33.61 -3.19
C SER A 68 -41.08 -33.97 -4.17
N GLY A 69 -39.92 -34.41 -3.63
CA GLY A 69 -38.88 -35.29 -4.23
C GLY A 69 -38.05 -34.69 -5.39
N VAL A 70 -36.75 -34.95 -5.60
CA VAL A 70 -35.93 -36.15 -5.39
C VAL A 70 -34.43 -35.73 -5.43
N GLU A 71 -33.60 -36.50 -4.72
CA GLU A 71 -32.14 -36.73 -4.80
C GLU A 71 -31.39 -36.07 -5.98
N GLY A 72 -30.27 -35.37 -5.80
CA GLY A 72 -28.97 -35.91 -5.40
C GLY A 72 -28.03 -35.90 -6.63
N LEU A 73 -27.16 -34.88 -6.76
CA LEU A 73 -26.11 -34.84 -7.79
C LEU A 73 -24.83 -34.20 -7.23
N THR A 74 -23.81 -35.04 -7.04
CA THR A 74 -22.41 -34.66 -6.86
C THR A 74 -21.54 -35.49 -7.79
N ALA A 75 -20.58 -34.80 -8.41
CA ALA A 75 -19.26 -35.24 -8.86
C ALA A 75 -19.16 -36.26 -9.99
N GLU A 76 -18.56 -35.83 -11.11
CA GLU A 76 -17.71 -36.69 -11.94
C GLU A 76 -16.43 -35.95 -12.36
N ALA A 77 -15.31 -36.61 -12.08
CA ALA A 77 -13.97 -36.43 -12.63
C ALA A 77 -13.52 -37.82 -13.15
N PRO A 78 -12.48 -37.89 -14.01
CA PRO A 78 -12.52 -38.73 -15.21
C PRO A 78 -11.88 -40.11 -15.04
N LEU A 79 -12.24 -41.03 -15.95
CA LEU A 79 -11.57 -42.32 -16.13
C LEU A 79 -10.96 -42.42 -17.54
N SER A 80 -9.67 -42.73 -17.54
CA SER A 80 -8.82 -43.17 -18.65
C SER A 80 -9.05 -44.64 -19.00
N LEU A 81 -8.88 -45.01 -20.28
CA LEU A 81 -8.54 -46.38 -20.71
C LEU A 81 -7.79 -46.31 -22.05
N GLY A 82 -6.61 -46.93 -22.12
CA GLY A 82 -5.81 -47.07 -23.34
C GLY A 82 -5.94 -48.45 -23.99
N LEU A 83 -5.39 -48.60 -25.21
CA LEU A 83 -4.45 -49.67 -25.63
C LEU A 83 -4.10 -49.58 -27.13
N SER A 84 -2.78 -49.58 -27.35
CA SER A 84 -1.92 -49.99 -28.48
C SER A 84 -2.47 -50.76 -29.70
N GLY A 85 -1.84 -50.50 -30.87
CA GLY A 85 -1.62 -51.48 -31.94
C GLY A 85 -1.29 -50.86 -33.32
N GLU A 86 -0.04 -51.02 -33.77
CA GLU A 86 0.59 -50.51 -35.00
C GLU A 86 -0.02 -50.95 -36.34
N ASP A 87 0.07 -50.10 -37.37
CA ASP A 87 0.70 -50.44 -38.66
C ASP A 87 1.08 -49.15 -39.43
N GLY A 88 2.29 -49.12 -40.01
CA GLY A 88 2.92 -47.92 -40.56
C GLY A 88 2.81 -47.75 -42.09
N SER A 89 3.05 -46.53 -42.58
CA SER A 89 4.05 -46.16 -43.60
C SER A 89 3.76 -44.79 -44.24
N ASP A 90 4.74 -43.90 -44.09
CA ASP A 90 5.25 -42.89 -45.02
C ASP A 90 4.50 -41.57 -45.36
N GLU A 91 5.25 -40.49 -45.10
CA GLU A 91 5.34 -39.19 -45.80
C GLU A 91 4.18 -38.17 -45.69
N ASP A 92 4.32 -37.20 -44.78
CA ASP A 92 4.78 -35.85 -45.20
C ASP A 92 5.07 -34.95 -43.98
N ALA A 93 6.35 -34.73 -43.72
CA ALA A 93 6.85 -33.69 -42.84
C ALA A 93 7.11 -32.43 -43.71
N MET A 94 6.20 -31.46 -43.66
CA MET A 94 6.43 -30.11 -44.19
C MET A 94 6.63 -29.17 -43.01
N GLY A 95 7.87 -28.67 -42.91
CA GLY A 95 8.41 -27.91 -41.80
C GLY A 95 7.63 -26.65 -41.48
N SER A 96 7.56 -26.37 -40.19
CA SER A 96 7.27 -25.05 -39.65
C SER A 96 8.25 -24.04 -40.24
N SER A 97 7.77 -23.20 -41.16
CA SER A 97 8.46 -21.98 -41.58
C SER A 97 8.62 -21.09 -40.34
N GLU A 98 9.78 -21.16 -39.69
CA GLU A 98 10.19 -20.20 -38.69
C GLU A 98 10.19 -18.81 -39.35
N ALA A 99 9.34 -17.90 -38.87
CA ALA A 99 9.29 -16.54 -39.40
C ALA A 99 10.70 -15.91 -39.35
N PRO A 100 11.12 -15.16 -40.38
CA PRO A 100 12.46 -14.56 -40.39
C PRO A 100 12.60 -13.63 -39.17
N LEU A 101 13.63 -13.88 -38.36
CA LEU A 101 13.99 -13.02 -37.22
C LEU A 101 14.39 -11.64 -37.75
N LEU A 102 13.48 -10.68 -37.67
CA LEU A 102 13.73 -9.31 -38.10
C LEU A 102 14.53 -8.57 -37.01
N VAL A 103 15.77 -8.22 -37.33
CA VAL A 103 16.63 -7.39 -36.49
C VAL A 103 16.68 -5.98 -37.10
N ARG A 104 16.15 -4.99 -36.39
CA ARG A 104 16.32 -3.58 -36.78
C ARG A 104 17.45 -2.98 -35.98
N LEU A 105 18.47 -2.45 -36.66
CA LEU A 105 19.68 -1.93 -36.03
C LEU A 105 20.01 -0.52 -36.54
N ARG A 106 20.19 0.42 -35.62
CA ARG A 106 20.72 1.76 -35.85
C ARG A 106 21.95 1.97 -34.97
N ALA A 107 22.99 2.57 -35.55
CA ALA A 107 24.23 2.88 -34.85
C ALA A 107 25.08 3.81 -35.72
N ASP A 108 26.06 4.49 -35.12
CA ASP A 108 27.01 5.35 -35.81
C ASP A 108 27.91 4.55 -36.77
N ARG A 109 28.28 3.32 -36.37
CA ARG A 109 29.05 2.38 -37.19
C ARG A 109 28.41 0.99 -37.14
N GLN A 110 28.33 0.35 -38.29
CA GLN A 110 27.88 -1.03 -38.44
C GLN A 110 28.85 -1.78 -39.37
N ASN A 111 29.14 -3.03 -39.04
CA ASN A 111 29.99 -3.91 -39.84
C ASN A 111 29.42 -5.33 -39.82
N PHE A 112 29.52 -6.02 -40.95
CA PHE A 112 29.07 -7.40 -41.09
C PHE A 112 30.21 -8.29 -41.57
N SER A 113 30.54 -9.32 -40.79
CA SER A 113 31.49 -10.36 -41.18
C SER A 113 30.73 -11.56 -41.77
N LEU A 114 30.88 -11.77 -43.07
CA LEU A 114 30.33 -12.94 -43.79
C LEU A 114 30.89 -14.28 -43.28
N PRO A 115 32.21 -14.45 -43.06
CA PRO A 115 32.78 -15.70 -42.55
C PRO A 115 32.27 -16.08 -41.15
N ASP A 116 32.15 -15.09 -40.26
CA ASP A 116 31.76 -15.30 -38.86
C ASP A 116 30.25 -15.14 -38.63
N GLN A 117 29.50 -14.81 -39.69
CA GLN A 117 28.07 -14.45 -39.66
C GLN A 117 27.72 -13.50 -38.50
N THR A 118 28.58 -12.53 -38.24
CA THR A 118 28.48 -11.63 -37.09
C THR A 118 28.26 -10.19 -37.54
N VAL A 119 27.22 -9.56 -37.01
CA VAL A 119 26.94 -8.12 -37.13
C VAL A 119 27.53 -7.42 -35.90
N SER A 120 28.38 -6.42 -36.08
CA SER A 120 28.90 -5.58 -34.99
C SER A 120 28.48 -4.13 -35.21
N ALA A 121 27.98 -3.47 -34.17
CA ALA A 121 27.61 -2.07 -34.18
C ALA A 121 28.25 -1.31 -33.01
N ALA A 122 28.60 -0.05 -33.23
CA ALA A 122 29.20 0.82 -32.22
C ALA A 122 28.74 2.26 -32.36
N GLY A 123 28.55 2.93 -31.21
CA GLY A 123 28.12 4.32 -31.10
C GLY A 123 26.60 4.46 -31.19
N SER A 124 25.98 4.93 -30.09
CA SER A 124 24.53 5.17 -29.96
C SER A 124 23.67 4.04 -30.53
N VAL A 125 24.01 2.79 -30.17
CA VAL A 125 23.37 1.61 -30.77
C VAL A 125 21.94 1.49 -30.27
N GLN A 126 21.01 1.34 -31.19
CA GLN A 126 19.61 1.02 -30.93
C GLN A 126 19.24 -0.20 -31.77
N ALA A 127 18.91 -1.29 -31.09
CA ALA A 127 18.49 -2.53 -31.72
C ALA A 127 17.10 -2.94 -31.25
N GLN A 128 16.31 -3.49 -32.17
CA GLN A 128 15.01 -4.08 -31.88
C GLN A 128 15.00 -5.51 -32.40
N PHE A 129 14.68 -6.45 -31.51
CA PHE A 129 14.60 -7.88 -31.78
C PHE A 129 13.26 -8.39 -31.26
N ALA A 130 12.39 -8.90 -32.15
CA ALA A 130 11.04 -9.33 -31.77
C ALA A 130 10.28 -8.26 -30.93
N ASP A 131 9.95 -8.57 -29.67
CA ASP A 131 9.29 -7.72 -28.68
C ASP A 131 10.25 -6.94 -27.76
N ALA A 132 11.57 -7.12 -27.93
CA ALA A 132 12.60 -6.48 -27.11
C ALA A 132 13.28 -5.29 -27.81
N GLN A 133 13.59 -4.24 -27.04
CA GLN A 133 14.42 -3.12 -27.46
C GLN A 133 15.70 -3.08 -26.63
N LEU A 134 16.80 -2.73 -27.27
CA LEU A 134 18.12 -2.71 -26.67
C LEU A 134 18.86 -1.44 -27.09
N GLN A 135 19.37 -0.70 -26.13
CA GLN A 135 20.27 0.43 -26.34
C GLN A 135 21.62 0.13 -25.69
N SER A 136 22.72 0.52 -26.34
CA SER A 136 24.08 0.29 -25.82
C SER A 136 25.14 1.10 -26.58
N GLU A 137 26.37 1.11 -26.08
CA GLU A 137 27.51 1.65 -26.83
C GLU A 137 28.02 0.68 -27.91
N GLN A 138 27.99 -0.62 -27.63
CA GLN A 138 28.50 -1.66 -28.51
C GLN A 138 27.56 -2.86 -28.53
N LEU A 139 27.37 -3.44 -29.73
CA LEU A 139 26.52 -4.61 -29.94
C LEU A 139 27.21 -5.58 -30.91
N TRP A 140 27.18 -6.87 -30.58
CA TRP A 140 27.55 -7.97 -31.46
C TRP A 140 26.39 -8.95 -31.55
N VAL A 141 25.97 -9.28 -32.76
CA VAL A 141 24.93 -10.27 -33.02
C VAL A 141 25.52 -11.34 -33.91
N ASN A 142 25.64 -12.55 -33.39
CA ASN A 142 26.03 -13.70 -34.18
C ASN A 142 24.77 -14.40 -34.71
N LEU A 143 24.61 -14.40 -36.03
CA LEU A 143 23.43 -14.92 -36.70
C LEU A 143 23.42 -16.46 -36.78
N SER A 144 24.58 -17.11 -36.67
CA SER A 144 24.71 -18.56 -36.73
C SER A 144 24.21 -19.25 -35.45
N ASN A 145 24.58 -18.71 -34.28
CA ASN A 145 24.14 -19.21 -32.98
C ASN A 145 23.00 -18.37 -32.36
N ARG A 146 22.57 -17.31 -33.06
CA ARG A 146 21.46 -16.43 -32.68
C ARG A 146 21.64 -15.82 -31.29
N VAL A 147 22.87 -15.41 -30.96
CA VAL A 147 23.19 -14.71 -29.71
C VAL A 147 23.53 -13.26 -29.98
N ALA A 148 22.89 -12.36 -29.22
CA ALA A 148 23.24 -10.94 -29.16
C ALA A 148 23.98 -10.64 -27.86
N ARG A 149 25.06 -9.85 -27.94
CA ARG A 149 25.81 -9.31 -26.81
C ARG A 149 25.87 -7.79 -26.94
N ALA A 150 25.42 -7.07 -25.93
CA ALA A 150 25.60 -5.63 -25.83
C ALA A 150 26.48 -5.28 -24.63
N ASP A 151 27.39 -4.32 -24.80
CA ASP A 151 28.27 -3.81 -23.77
C ASP A 151 28.18 -2.27 -23.73
N GLY A 152 28.27 -1.69 -22.52
CA GLY A 152 28.34 -0.24 -22.27
C GLY A 152 26.97 0.43 -22.14
N ASP A 153 26.64 0.89 -20.92
CA ASP A 153 25.39 1.56 -20.53
C ASP A 153 24.16 0.95 -21.22
N VAL A 154 24.01 -0.37 -21.05
CA VAL A 154 22.98 -1.13 -21.75
C VAL A 154 21.63 -0.83 -21.11
N VAL A 155 20.63 -0.52 -21.93
CA VAL A 155 19.23 -0.43 -21.52
C VAL A 155 18.45 -1.45 -22.33
N TYR A 156 17.92 -2.44 -21.64
CA TYR A 156 17.09 -3.49 -22.21
C TYR A 156 15.64 -3.27 -21.78
N SER A 157 14.71 -3.31 -22.73
CA SER A 157 13.28 -3.28 -22.43
C SER A 157 12.52 -4.36 -23.16
N ARG A 158 11.57 -4.98 -22.46
CA ARG A 158 10.65 -6.00 -22.99
C ARG A 158 9.27 -5.80 -22.36
N GLY A 159 8.26 -5.58 -23.20
CA GLY A 159 6.92 -5.19 -22.70
C GLY A 159 6.98 -3.90 -21.86
N SER A 160 6.57 -3.99 -20.60
CA SER A 160 6.62 -2.88 -19.62
C SER A 160 7.84 -2.89 -18.71
N GLN A 161 8.77 -3.83 -18.87
CA GLN A 161 9.93 -3.98 -18.00
C GLN A 161 11.16 -3.31 -18.64
N VAL A 162 11.87 -2.50 -17.86
CA VAL A 162 13.11 -1.81 -18.28
C VAL A 162 14.20 -2.16 -17.29
N ILE A 163 15.30 -2.69 -17.78
CA ILE A 163 16.49 -3.06 -16.98
C ILE A 163 17.69 -2.39 -17.63
N ALA A 164 18.45 -1.62 -16.85
CA ALA A 164 19.74 -1.11 -17.27
C ALA A 164 20.87 -1.96 -16.69
N GLY A 165 22.04 -1.98 -17.32
CA GLY A 165 23.22 -2.69 -16.80
C GLY A 165 24.46 -2.45 -17.66
N ASP A 166 25.55 -3.14 -17.35
CA ASP A 166 26.84 -2.92 -18.04
C ASP A 166 26.98 -3.84 -19.27
N ARG A 167 26.37 -5.03 -19.22
CA ARG A 167 26.36 -6.00 -20.32
C ARG A 167 25.08 -6.79 -20.34
N VAL A 168 24.60 -7.08 -21.55
CA VAL A 168 23.48 -8.01 -21.81
C VAL A 168 23.92 -9.08 -22.78
N ILE A 169 23.64 -10.34 -22.47
CA ILE A 169 23.71 -11.45 -23.43
C ILE A 169 22.31 -12.02 -23.59
N TYR A 170 21.85 -12.12 -24.84
CA TYR A 170 20.50 -12.54 -25.18
C TYR A 170 20.52 -13.63 -26.25
N ASN A 171 19.84 -14.74 -26.00
CA ASN A 171 19.60 -15.79 -26.98
C ASN A 171 18.27 -15.50 -27.70
N LEU A 172 18.36 -15.12 -28.97
CA LEU A 172 17.24 -14.71 -29.80
C LEU A 172 16.25 -15.86 -30.08
N THR A 173 16.67 -17.12 -29.90
CA THR A 173 15.83 -18.30 -30.15
C THR A 173 15.04 -18.70 -28.91
N GLN A 174 15.72 -18.70 -27.76
CA GLN A 174 15.14 -19.13 -26.48
C GLN A 174 14.41 -18.00 -25.75
N GLY A 175 14.67 -16.74 -26.10
CA GLY A 175 14.15 -15.59 -25.36
C GLY A 175 14.77 -15.44 -23.96
N SER A 176 15.89 -16.12 -23.73
CA SER A 176 16.60 -16.21 -22.46
C SER A 176 17.94 -15.49 -22.52
N GLY A 177 18.45 -15.08 -21.38
CA GLY A 177 19.67 -14.28 -21.32
C GLY A 177 20.06 -13.88 -19.91
N PHE A 178 21.04 -12.98 -19.85
CA PHE A 178 21.39 -12.34 -18.59
C PHE A 178 21.87 -10.90 -18.78
N VAL A 179 21.64 -10.10 -17.75
CA VAL A 179 22.17 -8.75 -17.56
C VAL A 179 23.17 -8.78 -16.41
N THR A 180 24.34 -8.16 -16.55
CA THR A 180 25.28 -7.95 -15.43
C THR A 180 25.21 -6.51 -14.93
N ASP A 181 25.46 -6.33 -13.63
CA ASP A 181 25.37 -5.03 -12.95
C ASP A 181 24.02 -4.36 -13.21
N ALA A 182 22.97 -5.18 -13.10
CA ALA A 182 21.60 -4.80 -13.43
C ALA A 182 21.06 -3.79 -12.43
N ARG A 183 20.30 -2.82 -12.92
CA ARG A 183 19.70 -1.75 -12.13
C ARG A 183 18.41 -1.25 -12.74
N GLY A 184 17.55 -0.69 -11.91
CA GLY A 184 16.32 -0.07 -12.37
C GLY A 184 15.45 0.43 -11.22
N SER A 185 14.22 0.81 -11.57
CA SER A 185 13.19 1.14 -10.59
C SER A 185 11.95 0.30 -10.81
N LEU A 186 11.38 -0.21 -9.72
CA LEU A 186 10.11 -0.90 -9.67
C LEU A 186 9.04 0.08 -9.23
N LEU A 187 7.93 0.15 -9.97
CA LEU A 187 6.73 0.86 -9.56
C LEU A 187 5.79 -0.19 -8.94
N LEU A 188 5.44 0.00 -7.67
CA LEU A 188 4.50 -0.83 -6.94
C LEU A 188 3.10 -0.24 -7.10
N THR A 189 2.17 -1.04 -7.61
CA THR A 189 0.75 -0.70 -7.63
C THR A 189 0.08 -1.33 -6.42
N GLU A 190 -0.82 -0.61 -5.76
CA GLU A 190 -1.55 -1.15 -4.62
C GLU A 190 -2.54 -2.24 -5.04
N SER A 191 -2.66 -3.26 -4.20
CA SER A 191 -3.72 -4.26 -4.24
C SER A 191 -4.86 -3.97 -3.24
N ASN A 192 -4.87 -2.81 -2.56
CA ASN A 192 -5.75 -2.55 -1.41
C ASN A 192 -6.46 -1.18 -1.40
N ASP A 193 -7.13 -0.78 -2.48
CA ASP A 193 -8.51 -0.22 -2.40
C ASP A 193 -9.09 0.18 -3.77
N ASP A 194 -8.33 -0.01 -4.87
CA ASP A 194 -8.78 0.37 -6.20
C ASP A 194 -9.32 -0.82 -7.01
N PHE A 195 -10.59 -1.14 -6.77
CA PHE A 195 -11.43 -1.82 -7.75
C PHE A 195 -12.21 -0.78 -8.57
N ASP A 196 -11.68 0.42 -8.77
CA ASP A 196 -12.07 1.14 -9.98
C ASP A 196 -11.43 0.41 -11.15
N THR A 197 -12.26 0.01 -12.10
CA THR A 197 -11.83 -0.57 -13.36
C THR A 197 -11.16 0.53 -14.17
N GLY A 198 -9.91 0.85 -13.83
CA GLY A 198 -9.01 1.55 -14.72
C GLY A 198 -8.88 0.72 -15.99
N LEU A 199 -9.46 1.24 -17.07
CA LEU A 199 -9.29 0.74 -18.42
C LEU A 199 -7.79 0.49 -18.70
N PRO A 200 -7.41 -0.49 -19.55
CA PRO A 200 -6.02 -0.79 -19.93
C PRO A 200 -5.38 0.31 -20.81
N THR A 201 -5.78 1.56 -20.61
CA THR A 201 -5.36 2.74 -21.37
C THR A 201 -4.69 3.79 -20.50
N ASP A 202 -4.41 3.52 -19.22
CA ASP A 202 -3.39 4.32 -18.54
C ASP A 202 -2.03 3.77 -18.98
N PRO A 203 -1.27 4.47 -19.85
CA PRO A 203 0.06 4.01 -20.15
C PRO A 203 0.80 3.98 -18.82
N ALA A 204 1.34 2.83 -18.43
CA ALA A 204 2.47 2.81 -17.51
C ALA A 204 3.41 3.90 -18.01
N VAL A 205 3.51 5.02 -17.27
CA VAL A 205 4.41 6.11 -17.62
C VAL A 205 5.80 5.58 -17.33
N LEU A 206 6.27 4.72 -18.23
CA LEU A 206 7.67 4.45 -18.40
C LEU A 206 8.30 5.82 -18.61
N PRO A 207 9.37 6.16 -17.88
CA PRO A 207 10.21 7.27 -18.30
C PRO A 207 10.50 7.08 -19.79
N PRO A 208 10.35 8.11 -20.64
CA PRO A 208 10.80 8.02 -22.03
C PRO A 208 12.21 7.43 -22.05
N LEU A 209 12.60 6.64 -23.07
CA LEU A 209 13.98 6.12 -23.17
C LEU A 209 15.04 7.23 -22.99
N GLU A 210 14.68 8.48 -23.29
CA GLU A 210 15.46 9.70 -23.02
C GLU A 210 15.86 9.90 -21.54
N THR A 211 15.05 9.47 -20.57
CA THR A 211 15.38 9.54 -19.13
C THR A 211 16.47 8.53 -18.76
N SER A 212 16.55 7.40 -19.47
CA SER A 212 17.59 6.39 -19.27
C SER A 212 18.95 6.82 -19.83
N LEU A 213 18.94 7.79 -20.76
CA LEU A 213 20.12 8.40 -21.38
C LEU A 213 20.68 9.61 -20.60
N GLN A 214 20.05 10.01 -19.49
CA GLN A 214 20.61 11.05 -18.64
C GLN A 214 21.86 10.55 -17.91
N PRO A 215 22.85 11.43 -17.65
CA PRO A 215 23.97 11.10 -16.77
C PRO A 215 23.48 10.64 -15.40
N GLU A 216 24.25 9.79 -14.73
CA GLU A 216 23.98 9.46 -13.33
C GLU A 216 24.01 10.71 -12.45
N GLY A 217 23.14 10.73 -11.44
CA GLY A 217 23.14 11.76 -10.41
C GLY A 217 22.30 12.99 -10.76
N THR A 218 21.41 12.89 -11.75
CA THR A 218 20.49 13.97 -12.12
C THR A 218 19.20 14.00 -11.29
N VAL A 219 19.20 13.39 -10.09
CA VAL A 219 18.01 13.30 -9.23
C VAL A 219 17.54 14.70 -8.83
N SER A 220 16.31 15.05 -9.24
CA SER A 220 15.66 16.32 -8.92
C SER A 220 14.20 16.14 -8.53
N ASP A 221 13.58 17.22 -8.03
CA ASP A 221 12.16 17.28 -7.65
C ASP A 221 11.72 16.16 -6.70
N VAL A 222 12.58 15.84 -5.73
CA VAL A 222 12.29 14.80 -4.75
C VAL A 222 11.13 15.23 -3.85
N THR A 223 10.05 14.46 -3.90
CA THR A 223 8.87 14.65 -3.07
C THR A 223 8.59 13.38 -2.27
N SER A 224 7.91 13.55 -1.14
CA SER A 224 7.45 12.43 -0.31
C SER A 224 5.97 12.63 0.00
N SER A 225 5.16 11.60 -0.24
CA SER A 225 3.72 11.57 0.03
C SER A 225 3.37 10.83 1.33
N GLY A 226 4.37 10.54 2.17
CA GLY A 226 4.19 9.80 3.42
C GLY A 226 5.07 8.56 3.48
N GLY A 227 4.55 7.48 4.04
CA GLY A 227 5.27 6.22 4.10
C GLY A 227 4.47 5.08 4.72
N LEU A 228 4.96 3.88 4.50
CA LEU A 228 4.44 2.66 5.09
C LEU A 228 4.85 2.61 6.57
N VAL A 229 3.90 2.38 7.47
CA VAL A 229 4.15 2.12 8.88
C VAL A 229 3.89 0.65 9.16
N ILE A 230 4.84 0.00 9.82
CA ILE A 230 4.81 -1.41 10.18
C ILE A 230 4.92 -1.50 11.70
N GLY A 231 3.92 -2.04 12.39
CA GLY A 231 3.87 -2.14 13.85
C GLY A 231 2.71 -3.00 14.36
N THR A 232 2.55 -3.10 15.68
CA THR A 232 1.48 -3.91 16.33
C THR A 232 0.07 -3.33 16.24
N ASP A 233 -0.06 -2.10 15.76
CA ASP A 233 -1.32 -1.38 15.80
C ASP A 233 -1.39 -0.42 14.61
N ASP A 234 -2.57 -0.32 13.98
CA ASP A 234 -2.89 0.66 12.92
C ASP A 234 -2.99 2.10 13.46
N ARG A 235 -2.40 2.40 14.62
CA ARG A 235 -2.47 3.74 15.20
C ARG A 235 -1.73 4.71 14.29
N PRO A 236 -2.35 5.83 13.88
CA PRO A 236 -1.65 6.84 13.10
C PRO A 236 -0.48 7.40 13.93
N ILE A 237 0.75 7.18 13.44
CA ILE A 237 1.95 7.75 14.05
C ILE A 237 1.87 9.27 13.93
N GLN A 238 2.03 9.98 15.05
CA GLN A 238 2.00 11.43 15.05
C GLN A 238 3.15 11.99 14.19
N GLY A 239 2.83 12.54 13.02
CA GLY A 239 3.82 13.06 12.06
C GLY A 239 4.26 12.06 10.98
N GLY A 240 3.81 10.81 11.04
CA GLY A 240 3.87 9.85 9.94
C GLY A 240 2.58 9.97 9.12
N GLU A 241 2.66 10.58 7.95
CA GLU A 241 1.57 10.46 6.97
C GLU A 241 1.55 9.01 6.49
N GLY A 242 0.52 8.26 6.88
CA GLY A 242 0.26 6.93 6.34
C GLY A 242 0.11 7.03 4.83
N GLY A 243 0.90 6.24 4.12
CA GLY A 243 0.91 6.17 2.67
C GLY A 243 1.54 4.87 2.21
N ASN A 244 1.38 4.55 0.93
CA ASN A 244 1.96 3.34 0.35
C ASN A 244 3.29 3.62 -0.30
N LEU A 245 4.14 2.60 -0.34
CA LEU A 245 5.40 2.65 -1.04
C LEU A 245 5.14 2.45 -2.53
N ARG A 246 5.38 3.46 -3.35
CA ARG A 246 5.03 3.45 -4.78
C ARG A 246 6.22 3.12 -5.65
N ARG A 247 7.43 3.49 -5.23
CA ARG A 247 8.63 3.34 -6.05
C ARG A 247 9.79 2.78 -5.25
N LEU A 248 10.45 1.79 -5.83
CA LEU A 248 11.68 1.20 -5.33
C LEU A 248 12.76 1.26 -6.41
N ARG A 249 14.02 1.33 -6.01
CA ARG A 249 15.16 1.09 -6.89
C ARG A 249 15.81 -0.24 -6.54
N PHE A 250 16.36 -0.91 -7.54
CA PHE A 250 17.08 -2.16 -7.35
C PHE A 250 18.44 -2.13 -8.05
N GLU A 251 19.37 -2.90 -7.49
CA GLU A 251 20.64 -3.31 -8.08
C GLU A 251 20.80 -4.81 -7.92
N ALA A 252 21.44 -5.47 -8.88
CA ALA A 252 21.79 -6.88 -8.82
C ALA A 252 23.07 -7.15 -9.62
N ASP A 253 23.96 -7.97 -9.10
CA ASP A 253 25.21 -8.34 -9.77
C ASP A 253 24.94 -9.02 -11.11
N ARG A 254 23.89 -9.86 -11.14
CA ARG A 254 23.45 -10.56 -12.34
C ARG A 254 21.97 -10.87 -12.29
N VAL A 255 21.25 -10.61 -13.39
CA VAL A 255 19.86 -11.02 -13.57
C VAL A 255 19.80 -11.96 -14.76
N ASN A 256 19.52 -13.23 -14.50
CA ASN A 256 19.24 -14.23 -15.51
C ASN A 256 17.73 -14.28 -15.73
N PHE A 257 17.30 -14.30 -16.98
CA PHE A 257 15.89 -14.40 -17.34
C PHE A 257 15.69 -15.47 -18.40
N ASP A 258 14.59 -16.20 -18.29
CA ASP A 258 14.11 -17.19 -19.25
C ASP A 258 12.57 -17.01 -19.42
N ALA A 259 11.92 -17.81 -20.26
CA ALA A 259 10.48 -17.74 -20.49
C ALA A 259 9.64 -17.85 -19.21
N ASP A 260 10.09 -18.67 -18.25
CA ASP A 260 9.31 -19.02 -17.07
C ASP A 260 9.94 -18.58 -15.74
N THR A 261 11.19 -18.10 -15.72
CA THR A 261 11.89 -17.79 -14.46
C THR A 261 12.80 -16.58 -14.57
N LEU A 262 12.86 -15.80 -13.49
CA LEU A 262 13.83 -14.71 -13.32
C LEU A 262 14.66 -14.96 -12.06
N VAL A 263 15.98 -15.03 -12.21
CA VAL A 263 16.92 -15.29 -11.12
C VAL A 263 17.92 -14.15 -11.04
N ALA A 264 17.90 -13.42 -9.94
CA ALA A 264 18.83 -12.33 -9.67
C ALA A 264 19.81 -12.72 -8.54
N GLU A 265 21.10 -12.40 -8.73
CA GLU A 265 22.19 -12.61 -7.76
C GLU A 265 22.63 -11.26 -7.18
N GLY A 266 22.95 -11.22 -5.89
CA GLY A 266 23.41 -10.00 -5.22
C GLY A 266 22.38 -8.87 -5.22
N VAL A 267 21.11 -9.20 -4.97
CA VAL A 267 19.99 -8.24 -5.06
C VAL A 267 20.05 -7.25 -3.90
N ARG A 268 19.95 -5.96 -4.24
CA ARG A 268 19.83 -4.84 -3.31
C ARG A 268 18.64 -4.00 -3.73
N LEU A 269 17.76 -3.65 -2.81
CA LEU A 269 16.53 -2.91 -3.07
C LEU A 269 16.37 -1.80 -2.04
N THR A 270 15.96 -0.61 -2.45
CA THR A 270 15.73 0.51 -1.52
C THR A 270 14.66 1.46 -2.02
N ASN A 271 13.99 2.11 -1.08
CA ASN A 271 13.05 3.23 -1.31
C ASN A 271 13.77 4.59 -1.38
N ASP A 272 15.05 4.65 -1.04
CA ASP A 272 15.80 5.89 -0.96
C ASP A 272 16.18 6.42 -2.35
N PRO A 273 15.85 7.68 -2.69
CA PRO A 273 16.24 8.29 -3.96
C PRO A 273 17.74 8.69 -4.01
N PHE A 274 18.50 8.52 -2.94
CA PHE A 274 19.90 8.95 -2.88
C PHE A 274 20.86 7.79 -2.59
N SER A 275 22.11 7.98 -3.02
CA SER A 275 23.21 7.04 -2.77
C SER A 275 24.31 7.75 -1.96
N PRO A 276 24.89 7.12 -0.92
CA PRO A 276 24.51 5.80 -0.41
C PRO A 276 23.11 5.81 0.25
N PRO A 277 22.34 4.73 0.11
CA PRO A 277 21.01 4.62 0.68
C PRO A 277 21.06 4.46 2.20
N GLU A 278 20.06 5.02 2.90
CA GLU A 278 19.93 4.89 4.36
C GLU A 278 19.34 3.55 4.80
N ILE A 279 18.62 2.86 3.91
CA ILE A 279 18.07 1.53 4.15
C ILE A 279 18.12 0.70 2.87
N GLU A 280 18.47 -0.58 2.99
CA GLU A 280 18.51 -1.52 1.88
C GLU A 280 17.95 -2.88 2.29
N PHE A 281 17.15 -3.49 1.43
CA PHE A 281 16.84 -4.91 1.47
C PHE A 281 17.86 -5.63 0.60
N ARG A 282 18.69 -6.50 1.19
CA ARG A 282 19.72 -7.27 0.49
C ARG A 282 19.37 -8.75 0.50
N SER A 283 19.64 -9.44 -0.60
CA SER A 283 19.48 -10.89 -0.75
C SER A 283 20.61 -11.43 -1.60
N ASP A 284 21.17 -12.58 -1.25
CA ASP A 284 22.28 -13.16 -2.01
C ASP A 284 21.77 -13.72 -3.35
N ARG A 285 20.53 -14.24 -3.34
CA ARG A 285 19.81 -14.69 -4.53
C ARG A 285 18.32 -14.38 -4.39
N ALA A 286 17.67 -14.01 -5.49
CA ALA A 286 16.23 -13.87 -5.60
C ALA A 286 15.76 -14.67 -6.82
N THR A 287 14.70 -15.47 -6.64
CA THR A 287 14.11 -16.29 -7.71
C THR A 287 12.64 -15.95 -7.80
N LEU A 288 12.20 -15.49 -8.97
CA LEU A 288 10.81 -15.19 -9.28
C LEU A 288 10.28 -16.24 -10.25
N THR A 289 9.20 -16.91 -9.87
CA THR A 289 8.55 -17.98 -10.63
C THR A 289 7.05 -17.71 -10.74
N PRO A 290 6.45 -17.60 -11.94
CA PRO A 290 5.02 -17.47 -12.11
C PRO A 290 4.30 -18.71 -11.56
N ILE A 291 3.24 -18.49 -10.77
CA ILE A 291 2.33 -19.55 -10.31
C ILE A 291 1.14 -19.65 -11.28
N ASP A 292 0.54 -18.51 -11.63
CA ASP A 292 -0.56 -18.41 -12.58
C ASP A 292 -0.54 -17.06 -13.33
N ALA A 293 -1.55 -16.77 -14.15
CA ALA A 293 -1.61 -15.54 -14.96
C ALA A 293 -1.60 -14.22 -14.16
N ASN A 294 -1.83 -14.27 -12.84
CA ASN A 294 -1.93 -13.11 -11.96
C ASN A 294 -1.04 -13.22 -10.70
N GLN A 295 -0.39 -14.36 -10.46
CA GLN A 295 0.40 -14.61 -9.26
C GLN A 295 1.81 -15.08 -9.58
N ASP A 296 2.80 -14.47 -8.92
CA ASP A 296 4.19 -14.89 -8.95
C ASP A 296 4.67 -15.26 -7.55
N GLU A 297 5.59 -16.22 -7.46
CA GLU A 297 6.30 -16.58 -6.25
C GLU A 297 7.71 -15.98 -6.26
N LEU A 298 8.06 -15.22 -5.22
CA LEU A 298 9.40 -14.69 -5.00
C LEU A 298 10.06 -15.43 -3.83
N VAL A 299 11.19 -16.09 -4.11
CA VAL A 299 12.05 -16.76 -3.14
C VAL A 299 13.36 -16.01 -2.97
N LEU A 300 13.71 -15.63 -1.74
CA LEU A 300 14.91 -14.89 -1.37
C LEU A 300 15.85 -15.74 -0.49
N GLU A 301 17.14 -15.76 -0.79
CA GLU A 301 18.16 -16.45 -0.02
C GLU A 301 19.02 -15.46 0.80
N ASN A 302 19.19 -15.74 2.09
CA ASN A 302 19.95 -14.88 3.03
C ASN A 302 19.49 -13.41 3.02
N ALA A 303 18.18 -13.24 2.94
CA ALA A 303 17.54 -11.95 2.86
C ALA A 303 17.70 -11.17 4.19
N ARG A 304 18.01 -9.88 4.12
CA ARG A 304 18.30 -9.02 5.28
C ARG A 304 17.99 -7.56 4.97
N VAL A 305 17.63 -6.80 6.00
CA VAL A 305 17.51 -5.34 5.93
C VAL A 305 18.76 -4.72 6.54
N VAL A 306 19.39 -3.80 5.81
CA VAL A 306 20.61 -3.09 6.22
C VAL A 306 20.26 -1.62 6.43
N PHE A 307 20.63 -1.08 7.58
CA PHE A 307 20.37 0.29 7.99
C PHE A 307 21.69 1.07 8.05
N ASP A 308 21.75 2.21 7.37
CA ASP A 308 22.91 3.12 7.30
C ASP A 308 24.23 2.39 6.97
N ASP A 309 24.17 1.29 6.20
CA ASP A 309 25.28 0.34 5.92
C ASP A 309 26.04 -0.17 7.17
N ALA A 310 25.47 -0.01 8.37
CA ALA A 310 26.13 -0.26 9.64
C ALA A 310 25.49 -1.39 10.45
N PHE A 311 24.18 -1.56 10.34
CA PHE A 311 23.42 -2.57 11.08
C PHE A 311 22.58 -3.41 10.14
N SER A 312 22.63 -4.74 10.26
CA SER A 312 21.84 -5.66 9.44
C SER A 312 20.94 -6.55 10.27
N LEU A 313 19.67 -6.66 9.89
CA LEU A 313 18.66 -7.51 10.50
C LEU A 313 18.21 -8.57 9.48
N PRO A 314 18.40 -9.89 9.74
CA PRO A 314 17.96 -10.93 8.82
C PRO A 314 16.43 -10.97 8.70
N LEU A 315 15.93 -11.19 7.49
CA LEU A 315 14.52 -11.49 7.25
C LEU A 315 14.27 -12.96 7.57
N LEU A 316 13.36 -13.23 8.50
CA LEU A 316 13.02 -14.62 8.86
C LEU A 316 12.06 -15.30 7.85
N ARG A 317 11.69 -14.59 6.78
CA ARG A 317 10.87 -15.11 5.68
C ARG A 317 11.64 -14.98 4.37
N SER A 318 11.64 -16.06 3.61
CA SER A 318 12.32 -16.16 2.31
C SER A 318 11.36 -16.36 1.15
N ARG A 319 10.04 -16.43 1.37
CA ARG A 319 9.05 -16.73 0.33
C ARG A 319 7.88 -15.76 0.41
N PHE A 320 7.52 -15.17 -0.73
CA PHE A 320 6.50 -14.15 -0.90
C PHE A 320 5.65 -14.47 -2.13
N THR A 321 4.37 -14.12 -2.09
CA THR A 321 3.47 -14.28 -3.23
C THR A 321 3.06 -12.90 -3.72
N LEU A 322 3.37 -12.58 -4.97
CA LEU A 322 3.09 -11.30 -5.60
C LEU A 322 1.82 -11.43 -6.44
N GLN A 323 0.85 -10.53 -6.26
CA GLN A 323 -0.33 -10.46 -7.12
C GLN A 323 -0.14 -9.32 -8.13
N ARG A 324 0.08 -9.64 -9.41
CA ARG A 324 0.33 -8.67 -10.50
C ARG A 324 1.36 -7.59 -10.13
N GLY A 325 2.48 -7.99 -9.52
CA GLY A 325 3.56 -7.07 -9.11
C GLY A 325 3.27 -6.22 -7.86
N ALA A 326 2.13 -6.42 -7.19
CA ALA A 326 1.85 -5.81 -5.90
C ALA A 326 2.43 -6.69 -4.77
N ILE A 327 3.20 -6.07 -3.88
CA ILE A 327 3.70 -6.70 -2.64
C ILE A 327 2.72 -6.36 -1.52
N ASN A 328 2.27 -7.36 -0.75
CA ASN A 328 1.59 -7.09 0.50
C ASN A 328 2.61 -6.47 1.47
N THR A 329 2.41 -5.20 1.83
CA THR A 329 3.33 -4.39 2.63
C THR A 329 3.65 -4.98 4.00
N ASP A 330 2.72 -5.76 4.57
CA ASP A 330 2.95 -6.45 5.85
C ASP A 330 4.01 -7.55 5.74
N GLU A 331 4.23 -8.07 4.54
CA GLU A 331 5.28 -9.06 4.27
C GLU A 331 6.68 -8.45 4.26
N LEU A 332 6.79 -7.13 4.09
CA LEU A 332 8.05 -6.40 4.17
C LEU A 332 8.49 -6.11 5.61
N ASN A 333 7.71 -6.51 6.62
CA ASN A 333 8.08 -6.36 8.02
C ASN A 333 9.35 -7.16 8.32
N PRO A 334 10.48 -6.50 8.66
CA PRO A 334 11.71 -7.23 8.93
C PRO A 334 11.71 -7.95 10.27
N LEU A 335 10.79 -7.57 11.17
CA LEU A 335 10.54 -8.31 12.39
C LEU A 335 9.49 -9.40 12.09
N PRO A 336 9.75 -10.67 12.45
CA PRO A 336 8.77 -11.75 12.29
C PRO A 336 7.54 -11.58 13.20
N THR A 337 7.57 -10.61 14.11
CA THR A 337 6.58 -10.38 15.15
C THR A 337 6.44 -8.88 15.41
N GLY A 338 5.22 -8.39 15.61
CA GLY A 338 4.99 -7.10 16.24
C GLY A 338 5.28 -7.16 17.74
N ILE A 339 5.73 -6.04 18.32
CA ILE A 339 5.93 -5.85 19.77
C ILE A 339 5.01 -4.73 20.27
N GLY A 340 4.18 -5.03 21.27
CA GLY A 340 3.20 -4.10 21.83
C GLY A 340 3.15 -4.14 23.34
N ILE A 341 2.53 -3.13 23.94
CA ILE A 341 2.28 -3.07 25.38
C ILE A 341 0.78 -2.82 25.59
N ASP A 342 0.15 -3.67 26.40
CA ASP A 342 -1.23 -3.50 26.86
C ASP A 342 -1.33 -4.06 28.29
N GLY A 343 -1.33 -3.16 29.27
CA GLY A 343 -1.38 -3.51 30.68
C GLY A 343 -2.72 -4.08 31.16
N ARG A 344 -3.83 -3.87 30.43
CA ARG A 344 -5.17 -4.25 30.91
C ARG A 344 -5.60 -5.63 30.47
N ASP A 345 -5.41 -5.97 29.20
CA ASP A 345 -5.86 -7.26 28.66
C ASP A 345 -4.70 -8.26 28.48
N ARG A 346 -3.45 -7.78 28.37
CA ARG A 346 -2.26 -8.58 28.01
C ARG A 346 -1.15 -8.55 29.07
N ASP A 347 -1.42 -7.92 30.21
CA ASP A 347 -0.51 -7.78 31.35
C ASP A 347 0.87 -7.18 31.01
N GLY A 348 0.88 -6.25 30.05
CA GLY A 348 2.06 -5.49 29.65
C GLY A 348 2.59 -5.90 28.30
N LEU A 349 3.88 -6.25 28.24
CA LEU A 349 4.58 -6.54 26.99
C LEU A 349 4.04 -7.81 26.33
N PHE A 350 3.74 -7.73 25.05
CA PHE A 350 3.37 -8.88 24.24
C PHE A 350 4.06 -8.84 22.88
N ILE A 351 4.20 -10.02 22.29
CA ILE A 351 4.64 -10.18 20.91
C ILE A 351 3.52 -10.84 20.12
N GLU A 352 3.40 -10.51 18.85
CA GLU A 352 2.33 -11.03 18.00
C GLU A 352 2.80 -11.26 16.57
N ARG A 353 2.09 -12.08 15.82
CA ARG A 353 2.38 -12.30 14.41
C ARG A 353 1.12 -12.43 13.60
N GLU A 354 0.94 -11.54 12.63
CA GLU A 354 -0.20 -11.56 11.72
C GLU A 354 -0.01 -12.54 10.56
N PHE A 355 -0.97 -13.41 10.32
CA PHE A 355 -1.06 -14.31 9.17
C PHE A 355 -2.28 -13.93 8.35
N VAL A 356 -2.07 -13.57 7.09
CA VAL A 356 -3.13 -13.13 6.17
C VAL A 356 -3.50 -14.26 5.23
N PHE A 357 -4.79 -14.48 5.03
CA PHE A 357 -5.38 -15.49 4.18
C PHE A 357 -6.46 -14.86 3.30
N ASP A 358 -6.49 -15.27 2.03
CA ASP A 358 -7.61 -14.95 1.15
C ASP A 358 -8.82 -15.83 1.53
N ALA A 359 -9.98 -15.22 1.72
CA ALA A 359 -11.24 -15.90 2.02
C ALA A 359 -12.19 -15.81 0.81
N PRO A 360 -13.19 -16.71 0.69
CA PRO A 360 -14.14 -16.64 -0.41
C PRO A 360 -14.84 -15.28 -0.54
N GLY A 361 -14.97 -14.80 -1.78
CA GLY A 361 -15.47 -13.44 -2.07
C GLY A 361 -14.36 -12.39 -1.98
N SER A 362 -14.71 -11.11 -1.95
CA SER A 362 -13.75 -10.01 -1.76
C SER A 362 -13.37 -9.84 -0.28
N PHE A 363 -13.12 -10.95 0.43
CA PHE A 363 -12.84 -10.99 1.86
C PHE A 363 -11.41 -11.46 2.13
N ARG A 364 -10.80 -10.85 3.15
CA ARG A 364 -9.49 -11.19 3.68
C ARG A 364 -9.62 -11.52 5.16
N LEU A 365 -9.09 -12.68 5.55
CA LEU A 365 -8.99 -13.13 6.92
C LEU A 365 -7.56 -12.92 7.41
N SER A 366 -7.40 -12.33 8.58
CA SER A 366 -6.13 -12.22 9.28
C SER A 366 -6.25 -12.89 10.64
N LEU A 367 -5.27 -13.73 10.97
CA LEU A 367 -5.13 -14.39 12.25
C LEU A 367 -3.83 -13.93 12.90
N VAL A 368 -3.92 -13.37 14.10
CA VAL A 368 -2.80 -12.77 14.82
C VAL A 368 -2.64 -13.47 16.16
N PRO A 369 -1.96 -14.63 16.22
CA PRO A 369 -1.51 -15.21 17.47
C PRO A 369 -0.63 -14.23 18.25
N GLN A 370 -0.81 -14.22 19.57
CA GLN A 370 -0.11 -13.35 20.51
C GLN A 370 0.51 -14.20 21.63
N PHE A 371 1.67 -13.78 22.13
CA PHE A 371 2.29 -14.32 23.34
C PHE A 371 2.51 -13.18 24.34
N PHE A 372 1.94 -13.33 25.53
CA PHE A 372 1.92 -12.31 26.58
C PHE A 372 3.15 -12.46 27.48
N VAL A 373 4.27 -11.85 27.06
CA VAL A 373 5.54 -11.88 27.80
C VAL A 373 5.38 -11.31 29.22
N GLY A 374 4.59 -10.24 29.37
CA GLY A 374 4.30 -9.63 30.66
C GLY A 374 3.61 -10.58 31.64
N ARG A 375 2.60 -11.31 31.16
CA ARG A 375 1.90 -12.36 31.94
C ARG A 375 2.84 -13.50 32.33
N TRP A 376 3.55 -14.04 31.34
CA TRP A 376 4.47 -15.17 31.52
C TRP A 376 5.58 -14.89 32.55
N VAL A 377 6.16 -13.69 32.54
CA VAL A 377 7.21 -13.29 33.50
C VAL A 377 6.63 -12.83 34.84
N GLY A 378 5.39 -12.33 34.85
CA GLY A 378 4.70 -11.86 36.05
C GLY A 378 4.18 -12.97 36.95
N GLU A 379 4.06 -14.20 36.44
CA GLU A 379 3.58 -15.35 37.21
C GLU A 379 4.63 -15.87 38.20
N SER A 380 4.16 -16.18 39.42
CA SER A 380 5.00 -16.74 40.48
C SER A 380 5.59 -18.12 40.15
N ASN A 381 5.01 -18.82 39.17
CA ASN A 381 5.52 -20.05 38.60
C ASN A 381 5.53 -19.92 37.07
N VAL A 382 6.69 -19.62 36.50
CA VAL A 382 6.87 -19.38 35.07
C VAL A 382 6.61 -20.65 34.26
N ASP A 383 5.41 -20.77 33.67
CA ASP A 383 5.01 -21.90 32.83
C ASP A 383 4.70 -21.43 31.40
N VAL A 384 5.59 -21.76 30.46
CA VAL A 384 5.39 -21.46 29.03
C VAL A 384 4.19 -22.24 28.47
N GLY A 385 3.81 -23.37 29.06
CA GLY A 385 2.70 -24.20 28.60
C GLY A 385 1.30 -23.70 28.96
N ASP A 386 1.17 -22.67 29.81
CA ASP A 386 -0.13 -22.14 30.20
C ASP A 386 -0.82 -21.45 29.00
N LEU A 387 -2.01 -21.92 28.65
CA LEU A 387 -2.83 -21.36 27.58
C LEU A 387 -3.27 -19.92 27.86
N ALA A 388 -3.27 -19.48 29.13
CA ALA A 388 -3.48 -18.09 29.48
C ALA A 388 -2.38 -17.18 28.91
N ASN A 389 -1.15 -17.67 28.67
CA ASN A 389 -0.05 -16.86 28.12
C ASN A 389 -0.18 -16.60 26.61
N TYR A 390 -1.17 -17.21 25.95
CA TYR A 390 -1.39 -17.10 24.51
C TYR A 390 -2.72 -16.41 24.21
N GLY A 391 -2.73 -15.58 23.19
CA GLY A 391 -3.92 -14.90 22.68
C GLY A 391 -4.08 -15.06 21.18
N LEU A 392 -5.23 -14.64 20.69
CA LEU A 392 -5.53 -14.65 19.26
C LEU A 392 -6.42 -13.47 18.90
N VAL A 393 -6.00 -12.66 17.93
CA VAL A 393 -6.87 -11.69 17.26
C VAL A 393 -7.21 -12.22 15.88
N SER A 394 -8.49 -12.36 15.56
CA SER A 394 -8.97 -12.66 14.22
C SER A 394 -9.63 -11.44 13.62
N ARG A 395 -9.23 -11.04 12.42
CA ARG A 395 -9.80 -9.91 11.66
C ARG A 395 -10.33 -10.42 10.33
N LEU A 396 -11.58 -10.12 10.01
CA LEU A 396 -12.18 -10.40 8.71
C LEU A 396 -12.58 -9.05 8.10
N ALA A 397 -12.09 -8.75 6.91
CA ALA A 397 -12.44 -7.52 6.21
C ALA A 397 -12.73 -7.79 4.74
N GLY A 398 -13.76 -7.18 4.20
CA GLY A 398 -14.09 -7.36 2.79
C GLY A 398 -15.23 -6.47 2.30
N ARG A 399 -15.55 -6.59 1.01
CA ARG A 399 -16.68 -5.90 0.39
C ARG A 399 -17.79 -6.92 0.09
N VAL A 400 -19.03 -6.60 0.46
CA VAL A 400 -20.24 -7.40 0.13
C VAL A 400 -20.90 -6.88 -1.16
N GLY A 401 -20.56 -5.66 -1.58
CA GLY A 401 -20.98 -5.04 -2.83
C GLY A 401 -20.24 -3.73 -3.07
N PRO A 402 -20.59 -2.95 -4.11
CA PRO A 402 -19.83 -1.75 -4.51
C PRO A 402 -19.82 -0.63 -3.46
N ARG A 403 -20.79 -0.63 -2.54
CA ARG A 403 -21.00 0.45 -1.56
C ARG A 403 -20.90 0.00 -0.11
N THR A 404 -20.63 -1.28 0.14
CA THR A 404 -20.70 -1.87 1.48
C THR A 404 -19.41 -2.59 1.82
N ARG A 405 -18.73 -2.11 2.85
CA ARG A 405 -17.52 -2.72 3.44
C ARG A 405 -17.87 -3.30 4.80
N VAL A 406 -17.45 -4.53 5.03
CA VAL A 406 -17.64 -5.22 6.31
C VAL A 406 -16.28 -5.44 6.95
N ARG A 407 -16.18 -5.15 8.25
CA ARG A 407 -15.04 -5.46 9.09
C ARG A 407 -15.55 -6.15 10.36
N ALA A 408 -15.00 -7.31 10.69
CA ALA A 408 -15.24 -8.01 11.93
C ALA A 408 -13.90 -8.27 12.62
N VAL A 409 -13.86 -8.08 13.93
CA VAL A 409 -12.67 -8.32 14.77
C VAL A 409 -13.13 -9.12 15.98
N ALA A 410 -12.40 -10.18 16.31
CA ALA A 410 -12.52 -10.86 17.60
C ALA A 410 -11.13 -10.97 18.21
N SER A 411 -11.02 -10.67 19.50
CA SER A 411 -9.78 -10.69 20.26
C SER A 411 -9.99 -11.57 21.48
N LEU A 412 -9.14 -12.59 21.61
CA LEU A 412 -9.04 -13.45 22.77
C LEU A 412 -7.76 -13.08 23.52
N SER A 413 -7.92 -12.55 24.73
CA SER A 413 -6.81 -12.21 25.62
C SER A 413 -6.33 -13.39 26.47
N GLY A 414 -6.52 -14.62 26.00
CA GLY A 414 -6.15 -15.88 26.66
C GLY A 414 -6.80 -17.07 25.93
N LEU A 415 -6.11 -18.21 25.83
CA LEU A 415 -6.65 -19.45 25.23
C LEU A 415 -7.21 -20.45 26.27
N ASP A 416 -7.33 -20.04 27.53
CA ASP A 416 -8.07 -20.74 28.59
C ASP A 416 -9.58 -20.49 28.48
N LEU A 417 -10.26 -21.38 27.76
CA LEU A 417 -11.68 -21.21 27.42
C LEU A 417 -12.64 -21.23 28.63
N ALA A 418 -12.15 -21.46 29.85
CA ALA A 418 -12.94 -21.43 31.08
C ALA A 418 -13.49 -20.03 31.41
N ASN A 419 -12.80 -18.96 31.01
CA ASN A 419 -13.17 -17.55 31.30
C ASN A 419 -13.44 -16.77 30.00
N LEU A 420 -14.07 -17.42 29.02
CA LEU A 420 -14.24 -16.87 27.67
C LEU A 420 -15.00 -15.53 27.67
N ASP A 421 -16.01 -15.39 28.53
CA ASP A 421 -16.81 -14.17 28.69
C ASP A 421 -16.00 -12.97 29.21
N GLU A 422 -14.93 -13.23 29.97
CA GLU A 422 -13.99 -12.21 30.45
C GLU A 422 -12.81 -11.96 29.51
N ARG A 423 -12.60 -12.80 28.51
CA ARG A 423 -11.41 -12.75 27.61
C ARG A 423 -11.74 -12.46 26.15
N LEU A 424 -12.98 -12.68 25.75
CA LEU A 424 -13.45 -12.36 24.41
C LEU A 424 -13.90 -10.90 24.33
N ARG A 425 -13.33 -10.18 23.37
CA ARG A 425 -13.87 -8.93 22.84
C ARG A 425 -14.18 -9.13 21.37
N ALA A 426 -15.32 -8.64 20.90
CA ALA A 426 -15.70 -8.78 19.50
C ALA A 426 -16.39 -7.53 18.97
N SER A 427 -16.19 -7.22 17.69
CA SER A 427 -16.90 -6.16 17.01
C SER A 427 -17.14 -6.52 15.54
N VAL A 428 -18.26 -6.05 15.02
CA VAL A 428 -18.65 -6.14 13.61
C VAL A 428 -19.14 -4.77 13.18
N ARG A 429 -18.56 -4.24 12.11
CA ARG A 429 -18.95 -2.97 11.49
C ARG A 429 -19.23 -3.21 10.01
N ALA A 430 -20.43 -2.88 9.56
CA ALA A 430 -20.78 -2.78 8.15
C ALA A 430 -20.94 -1.30 7.79
N GLU A 431 -19.98 -0.75 7.05
CA GLU A 431 -20.02 0.61 6.53
C GLU A 431 -20.68 0.59 5.15
N GLN A 432 -21.74 1.38 4.98
CA GLN A 432 -22.44 1.58 3.73
C GLN A 432 -22.34 3.05 3.28
N ARG A 433 -21.93 3.28 2.04
CA ARG A 433 -21.93 4.63 1.43
C ARG A 433 -23.35 5.01 1.00
N LEU A 434 -23.87 6.12 1.54
CA LEU A 434 -25.17 6.70 1.20
C LEU A 434 -24.96 8.10 0.61
N GLY A 435 -24.85 8.18 -0.72
CA GLY A 435 -24.39 9.40 -1.38
C GLY A 435 -22.97 9.75 -0.93
N ASN A 436 -22.80 10.92 -0.31
CA ASN A 436 -21.51 11.37 0.23
C ASN A 436 -21.37 11.06 1.74
N HIS A 437 -22.39 10.46 2.35
CA HIS A 437 -22.43 10.09 3.76
C HIS A 437 -22.01 8.64 3.96
N ARG A 438 -21.62 8.33 5.19
CA ARG A 438 -21.29 6.95 5.60
C ARG A 438 -22.24 6.51 6.70
N LEU A 439 -22.92 5.40 6.49
CA LEU A 439 -23.76 4.74 7.48
C LEU A 439 -23.02 3.51 8.01
N ASN A 440 -22.67 3.52 9.29
CA ASN A 440 -22.09 2.35 9.95
C ASN A 440 -23.20 1.61 10.70
N LEU A 441 -23.37 0.33 10.41
CA LEU A 441 -24.07 -0.60 11.28
C LEU A 441 -23.04 -1.29 12.15
N GLU A 442 -23.15 -1.15 13.46
CA GLU A 442 -22.12 -1.54 14.42
C GLU A 442 -22.70 -2.48 15.47
N TYR A 443 -21.99 -3.56 15.74
CA TYR A 443 -22.20 -4.45 16.87
C TYR A 443 -20.87 -4.61 17.60
N SER A 444 -20.86 -4.49 18.92
CA SER A 444 -19.68 -4.78 19.74
C SER A 444 -20.06 -5.51 21.02
N TYR A 445 -19.14 -6.34 21.50
CA TYR A 445 -19.21 -7.09 22.74
C TYR A 445 -17.94 -6.84 23.54
N ARG A 446 -18.12 -6.41 24.79
CA ARG A 446 -17.05 -5.94 25.68
C ARG A 446 -16.10 -4.98 24.97
N ASP A 447 -16.66 -3.91 24.41
CA ASP A 447 -15.85 -2.87 23.80
C ASP A 447 -15.13 -2.06 24.88
N ARG A 448 -13.87 -1.73 24.66
CA ARG A 448 -13.02 -1.01 25.62
C ARG A 448 -12.92 0.44 25.22
N LEU A 449 -13.49 1.34 26.02
CA LEU A 449 -13.48 2.78 25.76
C LEU A 449 -12.67 3.50 26.83
N PHE A 450 -11.74 4.36 26.42
CA PHE A 450 -11.03 5.24 27.33
C PHE A 450 -11.82 6.54 27.51
N ASN A 451 -12.26 6.84 28.73
CA ASN A 451 -13.00 8.06 29.05
C ASN A 451 -12.19 8.99 29.96
N GLY A 452 -11.05 9.46 29.45
CA GLY A 452 -10.22 10.46 30.11
C GLY A 452 -9.86 10.10 31.55
N SER A 453 -10.14 11.00 32.49
CA SER A 453 -9.86 10.80 33.92
C SER A 453 -10.60 9.61 34.55
N LEU A 454 -11.72 9.15 33.98
CA LEU A 454 -12.40 7.91 34.42
C LEU A 454 -11.69 6.63 33.95
N GLY A 455 -10.65 6.75 33.13
CA GLY A 455 -9.90 5.62 32.60
C GLY A 455 -10.73 4.74 31.67
N PHE A 456 -10.32 3.47 31.57
CA PHE A 456 -10.98 2.50 30.70
C PHE A 456 -12.29 1.97 31.29
N GLN A 457 -13.35 2.10 30.50
CA GLN A 457 -14.70 1.59 30.75
C GLN A 457 -15.03 0.51 29.72
N ASP A 458 -15.68 -0.57 30.16
CA ASP A 458 -16.12 -1.64 29.27
C ASP A 458 -17.62 -1.46 28.96
N VAL A 459 -17.95 -1.46 27.67
CA VAL A 459 -19.33 -1.53 27.18
C VAL A 459 -19.64 -2.99 26.86
N GLN A 460 -20.49 -3.62 27.68
CA GLN A 460 -20.78 -5.05 27.57
C GLN A 460 -21.34 -5.41 26.20
N THR A 461 -22.28 -4.63 25.69
CA THR A 461 -22.80 -4.80 24.33
C THR A 461 -23.26 -3.47 23.76
N SER A 462 -22.98 -3.22 22.49
CA SER A 462 -23.55 -2.10 21.73
C SER A 462 -24.02 -2.60 20.38
N LEU A 463 -25.23 -2.23 19.98
CA LEU A 463 -25.79 -2.52 18.66
C LEU A 463 -26.46 -1.26 18.13
N GLY A 464 -26.05 -0.76 16.97
CA GLY A 464 -26.70 0.43 16.43
C GLY A 464 -26.24 0.86 15.06
N ALA A 465 -26.72 2.05 14.70
CA ALA A 465 -26.40 2.70 13.45
C ALA A 465 -25.80 4.09 13.73
N VAL A 466 -24.74 4.44 13.00
CA VAL A 466 -24.07 5.74 13.07
C VAL A 466 -23.96 6.32 11.67
N LEU A 467 -24.62 7.45 11.44
CA LEU A 467 -24.50 8.23 10.22
C LEU A 467 -23.43 9.31 10.42
N LEU A 468 -22.42 9.30 9.57
CA LEU A 468 -21.32 10.24 9.55
C LEU A 468 -21.46 11.20 8.37
N SER A 469 -21.21 12.49 8.62
CA SER A 469 -21.10 13.48 7.57
C SER A 469 -19.93 13.17 6.61
N PRO A 470 -19.96 13.73 5.38
CA PRO A 470 -18.77 13.84 4.55
C PRO A 470 -17.59 14.47 5.32
N PRO A 471 -16.34 14.09 5.02
CA PRO A 471 -15.16 14.58 5.73
C PRO A 471 -14.82 16.07 5.46
N GLU A 472 -15.28 16.64 4.34
CA GLU A 472 -14.87 17.98 3.89
C GLU A 472 -16.05 18.93 3.65
N ILE A 473 -16.94 19.12 4.63
CA ILE A 473 -17.97 20.16 4.51
C ILE A 473 -17.34 21.51 4.84
N GLN A 474 -16.88 22.23 3.81
CA GLN A 474 -16.42 23.61 3.92
C GLN A 474 -17.60 24.58 3.87
N LEU A 475 -17.69 25.46 4.86
CA LEU A 475 -18.76 26.48 4.91
C LEU A 475 -18.42 27.67 3.99
N GLY A 476 -18.78 27.55 2.72
CA GLY A 476 -18.47 28.56 1.70
C GLY A 476 -16.96 28.80 1.61
N ASN A 477 -16.54 30.07 1.50
CA ASN A 477 -15.13 30.46 1.38
C ASN A 477 -14.47 30.77 2.74
N THR A 478 -15.08 30.36 3.85
CA THR A 478 -14.62 30.74 5.20
C THR A 478 -13.46 29.91 5.73
N GLN A 479 -13.15 28.78 5.07
CA GLN A 479 -12.22 27.74 5.56
C GLN A 479 -12.65 27.11 6.90
N ILE A 480 -13.93 27.29 7.28
CA ILE A 480 -14.51 26.61 8.43
C ILE A 480 -14.97 25.24 7.97
N SER A 481 -14.40 24.22 8.59
CA SER A 481 -14.83 22.83 8.43
C SER A 481 -16.00 22.52 9.36
N LEU A 482 -17.05 21.91 8.81
CA LEU A 482 -18.17 21.34 9.54
C LEU A 482 -18.11 19.82 9.47
N SER A 483 -18.33 19.16 10.59
CA SER A 483 -18.62 17.73 10.65
C SER A 483 -19.82 17.49 11.57
N TYR A 484 -20.58 16.44 11.30
CA TYR A 484 -21.69 16.03 12.17
C TYR A 484 -21.88 14.51 12.15
N GLN A 485 -22.46 14.00 13.23
CA GLN A 485 -22.76 12.59 13.39
C GLN A 485 -24.13 12.44 14.04
N LEU A 486 -24.91 11.47 13.54
CA LEU A 486 -26.16 11.02 14.16
C LEU A 486 -26.01 9.54 14.50
N ALA A 487 -26.38 9.13 15.71
CA ALA A 487 -26.28 7.75 16.16
C ALA A 487 -27.56 7.30 16.86
N ALA A 488 -27.94 6.05 16.65
CA ALA A 488 -29.00 5.36 17.37
C ALA A 488 -28.48 3.97 17.76
N GLN A 489 -28.34 3.72 19.06
CA GLN A 489 -27.65 2.54 19.59
C GLN A 489 -28.43 1.94 20.75
N TYR A 490 -28.54 0.63 20.80
CA TYR A 490 -28.92 -0.14 21.97
C TYR A 490 -27.66 -0.53 22.73
N ILE A 491 -27.55 -0.11 23.98
CA ILE A 491 -26.33 -0.22 24.79
C ILE A 491 -26.63 -0.96 26.08
N VAL A 492 -25.78 -1.94 26.40
CA VAL A 492 -25.69 -2.61 27.69
C VAL A 492 -24.34 -2.26 28.30
N ALA A 493 -24.35 -1.52 29.41
CA ALA A 493 -23.12 -1.05 30.06
C ALA A 493 -23.33 -0.81 31.55
N THR A 494 -22.23 -0.60 32.27
CA THR A 494 -22.25 -0.35 33.71
C THR A 494 -22.91 0.99 34.04
N THR A 495 -23.79 0.97 35.04
CA THR A 495 -24.45 2.14 35.62
C THR A 495 -24.34 2.13 37.14
N ASP A 496 -24.29 3.31 37.72
CA ASP A 496 -24.39 3.55 39.17
C ASP A 496 -25.80 4.03 39.58
N ARG A 497 -26.77 4.05 38.66
CA ARG A 497 -28.16 4.46 38.87
C ARG A 497 -29.00 3.30 39.40
N PRO A 498 -29.34 3.25 40.71
CA PRO A 498 -30.03 2.11 41.29
C PRO A 498 -31.38 1.82 40.63
N GLU A 499 -32.06 2.86 40.15
CA GLU A 499 -33.33 2.80 39.44
C GLU A 499 -33.26 2.08 38.08
N LEU A 500 -32.07 1.97 37.49
CA LEU A 500 -31.84 1.30 36.20
C LEU A 500 -31.31 -0.12 36.35
N LEU A 501 -31.00 -0.55 37.58
CA LEU A 501 -30.46 -1.88 37.85
C LEU A 501 -31.58 -2.91 37.97
N SER A 502 -31.42 -4.02 37.23
CA SER A 502 -32.24 -5.21 37.46
C SER A 502 -31.88 -5.86 38.81
N SER A 503 -32.79 -6.66 39.42
CA SER A 503 -32.54 -7.25 40.75
C SER A 503 -31.40 -8.28 40.81
N ASN A 504 -30.78 -8.58 39.66
CA ASN A 504 -29.59 -9.41 39.58
C ASN A 504 -28.38 -8.48 39.75
N ASN A 505 -27.50 -8.76 40.74
CA ASN A 505 -26.34 -7.96 41.19
C ASN A 505 -25.28 -7.55 40.12
N ASN A 506 -25.58 -7.66 38.84
CA ASN A 506 -24.73 -7.18 37.76
C ASN A 506 -25.10 -5.71 37.55
N GLN A 507 -24.18 -4.77 37.82
CA GLN A 507 -24.36 -3.32 37.74
C GLN A 507 -24.63 -2.80 36.31
N LEU A 508 -25.34 -3.55 35.48
CA LEU A 508 -25.58 -3.30 34.07
C LEU A 508 -26.99 -2.75 33.88
N ALA A 509 -27.10 -1.74 33.03
CA ALA A 509 -28.37 -1.27 32.48
C ALA A 509 -28.36 -1.37 30.96
N ASN A 510 -29.56 -1.44 30.39
CA ASN A 510 -29.79 -1.62 28.96
C ASN A 510 -30.73 -0.52 28.43
N LEU A 511 -30.19 0.40 27.64
CA LEU A 511 -30.92 1.58 27.15
C LEU A 511 -30.72 1.78 25.65
N PHE A 512 -31.73 2.34 24.99
CA PHE A 512 -31.50 2.98 23.69
C PHE A 512 -30.94 4.38 23.91
N ARG A 513 -29.95 4.74 23.11
CA ARG A 513 -29.25 6.01 23.07
C ARG A 513 -29.38 6.62 21.67
N PHE A 514 -29.89 7.84 21.61
CA PHE A 514 -29.93 8.66 20.42
C PHE A 514 -28.99 9.83 20.60
N GLN A 515 -28.01 9.98 19.72
CA GLN A 515 -27.01 11.03 19.82
C GLN A 515 -26.93 11.82 18.52
N ALA A 516 -26.83 13.14 18.66
CA ALA A 516 -26.47 14.06 17.60
C ALA A 516 -25.26 14.87 18.04
N SER A 517 -24.26 14.99 17.17
CA SER A 517 -23.12 15.87 17.40
C SER A 517 -22.78 16.66 16.16
N ALA A 518 -22.25 17.87 16.36
CA ALA A 518 -21.74 18.73 15.31
C ALA A 518 -20.49 19.44 15.81
N ALA A 519 -19.48 19.56 14.94
CA ALA A 519 -18.24 20.27 15.22
C ALA A 519 -17.90 21.23 14.09
N LEU A 520 -17.49 22.43 14.49
CA LEU A 520 -16.94 23.48 13.64
C LEU A 520 -15.47 23.66 14.00
N GLY A 521 -14.60 23.73 13.01
CA GLY A 521 -13.17 23.92 13.22
C GLY A 521 -12.57 24.86 12.19
N ARG A 522 -11.63 25.70 12.63
CA ARG A 522 -10.83 26.54 11.74
C ARG A 522 -9.37 26.59 12.20
N ARG A 523 -8.46 26.52 11.23
CA ARG A 523 -7.02 26.69 11.43
C ARG A 523 -6.56 27.98 10.74
N PHE A 524 -5.79 28.78 11.45
CA PHE A 524 -5.21 30.03 10.96
C PHE A 524 -3.68 29.88 10.95
N ARG A 525 -3.07 29.92 9.76
CA ARG A 525 -1.62 30.03 9.61
C ARG A 525 -1.21 31.46 9.97
N LEU A 526 -0.71 31.67 11.20
CA LEU A 526 -0.28 32.98 11.67
C LEU A 526 1.09 33.36 11.13
N TRP A 527 1.96 32.37 10.98
CA TRP A 527 3.31 32.54 10.44
C TRP A 527 3.78 31.26 9.74
N THR A 528 4.58 31.43 8.69
CA THR A 528 5.29 30.35 8.01
C THR A 528 6.69 30.82 7.67
N GLY A 529 7.68 29.98 7.94
CA GLY A 529 9.05 30.15 7.50
C GLY A 529 9.27 29.59 6.09
N THR A 530 10.53 29.49 5.72
CA THR A 530 10.99 28.83 4.49
C THR A 530 11.62 27.47 4.82
N GLY A 531 11.30 26.46 4.00
CA GLY A 531 11.96 25.15 4.07
C GLY A 531 13.38 25.20 3.51
N LEU A 532 14.20 24.22 3.88
CA LEU A 532 15.49 23.97 3.22
C LEU A 532 15.26 23.24 1.88
N PRO A 533 16.23 23.31 0.94
CA PRO A 533 16.18 22.51 -0.28
C PRO A 533 16.03 21.01 0.03
N ALA A 534 15.29 20.30 -0.81
CA ALA A 534 15.05 18.87 -0.68
C ALA A 534 16.27 18.02 -1.13
N THR A 535 17.41 18.22 -0.46
CA THR A 535 18.65 17.47 -0.68
C THR A 535 19.07 16.70 0.58
N PRO A 536 19.87 15.62 0.44
CA PRO A 536 20.28 14.77 1.56
C PRO A 536 21.05 15.51 2.66
N GLU A 537 21.81 16.53 2.30
CA GLU A 537 22.63 17.30 3.25
C GLU A 537 21.86 18.45 3.91
N ALA A 538 20.68 18.79 3.39
CA ALA A 538 19.86 19.92 3.84
C ALA A 538 18.49 19.44 4.36
N GLY A 539 17.40 19.72 3.64
CA GLY A 539 16.03 19.49 4.11
C GLY A 539 15.63 18.02 4.28
N LEU A 540 16.37 17.09 3.66
CA LEU A 540 16.08 15.66 3.74
C LEU A 540 17.04 14.90 4.66
N ARG A 541 17.86 15.57 5.46
CA ARG A 541 18.92 14.90 6.22
C ARG A 541 18.41 13.93 7.30
N TYR A 542 17.32 14.29 8.00
CA TYR A 542 16.70 13.45 9.03
C TYR A 542 15.20 13.26 8.81
N SER A 543 14.66 13.75 7.69
CA SER A 543 13.23 13.78 7.40
C SER A 543 12.97 13.42 5.94
N PRO A 544 11.87 12.71 5.61
CA PRO A 544 11.50 12.43 4.23
C PRO A 544 11.03 13.68 3.46
N ARG A 545 10.71 14.77 4.17
CA ARG A 545 10.30 16.04 3.59
C ARG A 545 10.95 17.22 4.31
N PRO A 546 11.26 18.32 3.62
CA PRO A 546 11.79 19.52 4.27
C PRO A 546 10.86 20.02 5.37
N VAL A 547 11.38 20.12 6.58
CA VAL A 547 10.63 20.67 7.72
C VAL A 547 10.54 22.18 7.56
N VAL A 548 9.31 22.71 7.56
CA VAL A 548 9.03 24.15 7.44
C VAL A 548 8.59 24.68 8.80
N PRO A 549 9.26 25.71 9.35
CA PRO A 549 8.79 26.37 10.56
C PRO A 549 7.43 27.04 10.37
N TYR A 550 6.55 26.98 11.37
CA TYR A 550 5.25 27.67 11.31
C TYR A 550 4.66 27.94 12.69
N LEU A 551 3.65 28.82 12.73
CA LEU A 551 2.76 29.03 13.87
C LEU A 551 1.31 29.00 13.40
N ASP A 552 0.53 28.10 13.96
CA ASP A 552 -0.90 27.97 13.71
C ASP A 552 -1.71 28.31 14.96
N LEU A 553 -2.83 28.98 14.76
CA LEU A 553 -3.92 29.09 15.73
C LEU A 553 -5.06 28.19 15.29
N ILE A 554 -5.55 27.37 16.20
CA ILE A 554 -6.62 26.41 15.99
C ILE A 554 -7.79 26.84 16.86
N THR A 555 -8.96 26.96 16.27
CA THR A 555 -10.21 27.20 17.01
C THR A 555 -11.24 26.14 16.65
N GLY A 556 -12.04 25.74 17.63
CA GLY A 556 -13.07 24.73 17.45
C GLY A 556 -14.27 24.96 18.35
N LEU A 557 -15.43 24.51 17.90
CA LEU A 557 -16.67 24.46 18.66
C LEU A 557 -17.33 23.11 18.42
N ARG A 558 -17.69 22.37 19.46
CA ARG A 558 -18.34 21.07 19.38
C ARG A 558 -19.59 21.07 20.24
N GLY A 559 -20.72 20.69 19.65
CA GLY A 559 -21.97 20.43 20.36
C GLY A 559 -22.33 18.96 20.28
N VAL A 560 -22.83 18.39 21.38
CA VAL A 560 -23.35 17.03 21.45
C VAL A 560 -24.67 17.06 22.23
N ALA A 561 -25.67 16.34 21.75
CA ALA A 561 -26.92 16.10 22.47
C ALA A 561 -27.21 14.60 22.43
N THR A 562 -27.47 14.02 23.59
CA THR A 562 -27.70 12.58 23.78
C THR A 562 -28.98 12.40 24.58
N TYR A 563 -29.89 11.57 24.08
CA TYR A 563 -31.13 11.18 24.75
C TYR A 563 -31.12 9.67 25.01
N TYR A 564 -31.57 9.28 26.20
CA TYR A 564 -31.71 7.90 26.61
C TYR A 564 -33.17 7.52 26.84
N THR A 565 -33.53 6.26 26.62
CA THR A 565 -34.88 5.76 26.93
C THR A 565 -35.22 5.69 28.41
N SER A 566 -34.27 6.03 29.29
CA SER A 566 -34.51 6.31 30.72
C SER A 566 -35.06 7.73 30.96
N ASP A 567 -35.27 8.51 29.89
CA ASP A 567 -35.59 9.94 29.89
C ASP A 567 -34.44 10.85 30.35
N ASP A 568 -33.24 10.30 30.57
CA ASP A 568 -32.03 11.09 30.79
C ASP A 568 -31.59 11.78 29.49
N VAL A 569 -31.20 13.05 29.63
CA VAL A 569 -30.63 13.87 28.56
C VAL A 569 -29.25 14.36 28.99
N GLN A 570 -28.31 14.27 28.06
CA GLN A 570 -26.96 14.81 28.23
C GLN A 570 -26.60 15.68 27.03
N GLU A 571 -26.32 16.94 27.31
CA GLU A 571 -25.93 17.93 26.33
C GLU A 571 -24.53 18.43 26.68
N SER A 572 -23.70 18.63 25.67
CA SER A 572 -22.42 19.32 25.83
C SER A 572 -22.19 20.37 24.75
N LEU A 573 -21.58 21.49 25.14
CA LEU A 573 -21.11 22.51 24.22
C LEU A 573 -19.70 22.93 24.64
N ALA A 574 -18.70 22.50 23.87
CA ALA A 574 -17.31 22.77 24.14
C ALA A 574 -16.67 23.69 23.09
N ALA A 575 -15.92 24.71 23.54
CA ALA A 575 -15.00 25.44 22.67
C ALA A 575 -13.56 24.99 22.91
N THR A 576 -12.77 25.07 21.86
CA THR A 576 -11.35 24.77 21.87
C THR A 576 -10.58 25.92 21.25
N VAL A 577 -9.50 26.32 21.90
CA VAL A 577 -8.49 27.23 21.34
C VAL A 577 -7.12 26.59 21.54
N GLY A 578 -6.32 26.53 20.49
CA GLY A 578 -4.99 25.97 20.56
C GLY A 578 -4.00 26.70 19.68
N ALA A 579 -2.72 26.57 20.01
CA ALA A 579 -1.62 27.06 19.22
C ALA A 579 -0.65 25.91 18.94
N GLU A 580 -0.14 25.83 17.71
CA GLU A 580 0.86 24.86 17.30
C GLU A 580 2.04 25.59 16.66
N LEU A 581 3.23 25.35 17.19
CA LEU A 581 4.47 26.00 16.78
C LEU A 581 5.47 24.93 16.36
N GLN A 582 5.99 25.03 15.14
CA GLN A 582 7.11 24.24 14.65
C GLN A 582 8.29 25.16 14.37
N LEU A 583 9.45 24.85 14.96
CA LEU A 583 10.68 25.62 14.83
C LEU A 583 11.81 24.75 14.28
N GLY A 584 12.71 25.41 13.53
CA GLY A 584 13.89 24.79 12.93
C GLY A 584 13.58 23.91 11.73
N HIS A 585 14.61 23.23 11.22
CA HIS A 585 14.56 22.49 9.94
C HIS A 585 14.85 21.01 10.08
N PHE A 586 15.15 20.53 11.30
CA PHE A 586 15.54 19.14 11.57
C PHE A 586 16.65 18.64 10.64
N SER A 587 17.70 19.45 10.48
CA SER A 587 18.82 19.17 9.58
C SER A 587 20.17 19.30 10.30
N ARG A 588 20.30 20.22 11.25
CA ARG A 588 21.54 20.36 12.02
C ARG A 588 21.66 19.26 13.08
N PRO A 589 22.88 18.98 13.58
CA PRO A 589 23.12 17.84 14.46
C PRO A 589 22.51 17.93 15.86
N TYR A 590 22.06 19.08 16.35
CA TYR A 590 21.48 19.20 17.69
C TYR A 590 20.51 20.38 17.77
N LEU A 591 19.42 20.20 18.51
CA LEU A 591 18.46 21.23 18.89
C LEU A 591 17.94 22.11 17.72
N ASP A 592 17.81 21.56 16.52
CA ASP A 592 17.36 22.24 15.31
C ASP A 592 15.92 21.88 14.94
N TYR A 593 15.21 21.21 15.85
CA TYR A 593 13.79 20.95 15.70
C TYR A 593 13.10 20.97 17.06
N THR A 594 12.04 21.77 17.13
CA THR A 594 11.13 21.79 18.26
C THR A 594 9.71 21.94 17.72
N ARG A 595 8.81 21.05 18.13
CA ARG A 595 7.37 21.20 17.94
C ARG A 595 6.70 21.37 19.29
N LEU A 596 5.90 22.42 19.42
CA LEU A 596 5.10 22.71 20.60
C LEU A 596 3.63 22.76 20.20
N ASN A 597 2.76 22.17 21.02
CA ASN A 597 1.34 22.40 20.92
C ASN A 597 0.78 22.72 22.31
N LEU A 598 -0.18 23.63 22.35
CA LEU A 598 -0.92 23.98 23.57
C LEU A 598 -2.38 24.16 23.17
N THR A 599 -3.26 23.36 23.75
CA THR A 599 -4.68 23.36 23.45
C THR A 599 -5.46 23.46 24.75
N TYR A 600 -6.38 24.41 24.80
CA TYR A 600 -7.31 24.61 25.89
C TYR A 600 -8.72 24.32 25.40
N THR A 601 -9.43 23.43 26.11
CA THR A 601 -10.81 23.05 25.82
C THR A 601 -11.67 23.27 27.05
N GLN A 602 -12.79 23.98 26.87
CA GLN A 602 -13.77 24.24 27.91
C GLN A 602 -15.16 23.85 27.42
N SER A 603 -15.85 23.02 28.19
CA SER A 603 -17.27 22.73 28.09
C SER A 603 -18.07 23.78 28.88
N PHE A 604 -19.02 24.45 28.23
CA PHE A 604 -19.88 25.50 28.82
C PHE A 604 -21.25 24.96 29.23
N VAL A 605 -21.66 23.88 28.57
CA VAL A 605 -22.85 23.08 28.86
C VAL A 605 -22.31 21.65 28.91
N GLY A 606 -22.66 20.87 29.93
CA GLY A 606 -22.05 19.55 30.13
C GLY A 606 -22.16 19.07 31.58
N GLY A 607 -21.73 17.83 31.80
CA GLY A 607 -21.64 17.19 33.11
C GLY A 607 -21.79 15.67 33.04
N GLY A 608 -21.60 15.01 34.18
CA GLY A 608 -21.75 13.56 34.35
C GLY A 608 -23.21 13.07 34.40
N THR A 609 -24.12 13.68 33.63
CA THR A 609 -25.56 13.36 33.67
C THR A 609 -25.91 12.04 32.99
N SER A 610 -24.98 11.49 32.19
CA SER A 610 -25.16 10.17 31.57
C SER A 610 -25.57 9.10 32.60
N PRO A 611 -26.55 8.24 32.27
CA PRO A 611 -26.82 7.04 33.05
C PRO A 611 -25.64 6.05 32.99
N PHE A 612 -24.79 6.10 31.97
CA PHE A 612 -23.65 5.19 31.83
C PHE A 612 -22.31 5.85 32.13
N LEU A 613 -21.42 5.14 32.82
CA LEU A 613 -20.10 5.67 33.21
C LEU A 613 -19.20 5.99 32.01
N PHE A 614 -19.25 5.18 30.94
CA PHE A 614 -18.41 5.35 29.76
C PHE A 614 -18.73 6.60 28.94
N ASP A 615 -19.92 7.19 29.11
CA ASP A 615 -20.39 8.34 28.31
C ASP A 615 -20.49 9.64 29.12
N ARG A 616 -19.98 9.66 30.35
CA ARG A 616 -19.99 10.87 31.17
C ARG A 616 -18.97 11.88 30.67
N ASP A 617 -19.42 13.13 30.55
CA ASP A 617 -18.55 14.28 30.31
C ASP A 617 -18.01 14.78 31.66
N VAL A 618 -16.90 14.18 32.12
CA VAL A 618 -16.23 14.57 33.38
C VAL A 618 -15.09 15.57 33.16
N ASP A 619 -14.47 15.54 31.98
CA ASP A 619 -13.31 16.34 31.64
C ASP A 619 -13.74 17.61 30.91
N THR A 620 -14.41 18.50 31.65
CA THR A 620 -15.02 19.70 31.10
C THR A 620 -14.06 20.88 30.91
N ASN A 621 -12.91 20.88 31.59
CA ASN A 621 -11.93 21.96 31.55
C ASN A 621 -10.53 21.37 31.40
N VAL A 622 -10.06 21.22 30.17
CA VAL A 622 -8.82 20.46 29.87
C VAL A 622 -7.77 21.35 29.25
N LEU A 623 -6.56 21.27 29.79
CA LEU A 623 -5.36 21.81 29.18
C LEU A 623 -4.50 20.67 28.65
N SER A 624 -4.23 20.69 27.35
CA SER A 624 -3.32 19.76 26.70
C SER A 624 -2.07 20.50 26.23
N ALA A 625 -0.90 19.99 26.56
CA ALA A 625 0.38 20.55 26.16
C ALA A 625 1.29 19.43 25.63
N GLY A 626 2.00 19.71 24.54
CA GLY A 626 2.94 18.78 23.95
C GLY A 626 4.22 19.45 23.49
N ILE A 627 5.34 18.75 23.67
CA ILE A 627 6.65 19.12 23.14
C ILE A 627 7.29 17.91 22.47
N VAL A 628 7.84 18.11 21.28
CA VAL A 628 8.78 17.18 20.65
C VAL A 628 10.05 17.93 20.32
N GLN A 629 11.18 17.44 20.81
CA GLN A 629 12.48 18.06 20.70
C GLN A 629 13.46 17.11 20.03
N GLN A 630 14.18 17.59 19.01
CA GLN A 630 15.38 16.90 18.55
C GLN A 630 16.47 17.03 19.61
N VAL A 631 17.01 15.90 20.05
CA VAL A 631 18.10 15.86 21.04
C VAL A 631 19.44 15.91 20.32
N TYR A 632 19.69 14.95 19.44
CA TYR A 632 20.93 14.84 18.67
C TYR A 632 20.71 14.01 17.40
N GLY A 633 21.23 14.50 16.28
CA GLY A 633 21.12 13.88 14.96
C GLY A 633 19.67 13.48 14.65
N PRO A 634 19.40 12.20 14.34
CA PRO A 634 18.06 11.70 14.00
C PRO A 634 17.14 11.50 15.22
N PHE A 635 17.62 11.65 16.46
CA PHE A 635 16.85 11.34 17.66
C PHE A 635 15.93 12.50 18.08
N ARG A 636 14.64 12.18 18.28
CA ARG A 636 13.62 13.06 18.85
C ARG A 636 12.98 12.41 20.07
N VAL A 637 12.71 13.23 21.07
CA VAL A 637 11.97 12.83 22.27
C VAL A 637 10.83 13.80 22.46
N GLY A 638 9.67 13.29 22.84
CA GLY A 638 8.50 14.09 23.08
C GLY A 638 7.64 13.59 24.23
N VAL A 639 6.87 14.52 24.76
CA VAL A 639 5.81 14.26 25.73
C VAL A 639 4.60 15.08 25.32
N GLN A 640 3.42 14.47 25.35
CA GLN A 640 2.15 15.15 25.22
C GLN A 640 1.27 14.76 26.39
N THR A 641 0.79 15.73 27.14
CA THR A 641 0.00 15.50 28.35
C THR A 641 -1.27 16.34 28.32
N SER A 642 -2.34 15.81 28.88
CA SER A 642 -3.64 16.44 29.03
C SER A 642 -4.05 16.34 30.50
N ILE A 643 -4.44 17.47 31.09
CA ILE A 643 -4.79 17.57 32.51
C ILE A 643 -6.14 18.28 32.62
N ASN A 644 -7.00 17.78 33.50
CA ASN A 644 -8.23 18.45 33.89
C ASN A 644 -7.90 19.56 34.89
N LEU A 645 -8.17 20.82 34.54
CA LEU A 645 -7.83 21.98 35.37
C LEU A 645 -8.74 22.15 36.59
N ASP A 646 -9.92 21.50 36.60
CA ASP A 646 -10.85 21.56 37.72
C ASP A 646 -10.45 20.56 38.82
N THR A 647 -10.08 19.33 38.44
CA THR A 647 -9.71 18.25 39.38
C THR A 647 -8.21 18.13 39.63
N GLY A 648 -7.39 18.60 38.69
CA GLY A 648 -5.94 18.36 38.67
C GLY A 648 -5.56 16.95 38.24
N GLU A 649 -6.53 16.12 37.82
CA GLU A 649 -6.28 14.75 37.38
C GLU A 649 -5.71 14.71 35.96
N GLU A 650 -4.80 13.76 35.75
CA GLU A 650 -4.21 13.49 34.44
C GLU A 650 -5.22 12.76 33.56
N VAL A 651 -5.55 13.35 32.41
CA VAL A 651 -6.51 12.80 31.45
C VAL A 651 -5.81 11.81 30.52
N ASN A 652 -4.62 12.16 30.03
CA ASN A 652 -3.85 11.33 29.10
C ASN A 652 -2.40 11.81 29.02
N THR A 653 -1.43 10.91 28.90
CA THR A 653 -0.05 11.28 28.58
C THR A 653 0.57 10.29 27.61
N ASP A 654 1.19 10.80 26.56
CA ASP A 654 1.93 10.06 25.56
C ASP A 654 3.42 10.45 25.61
N LEU A 655 4.28 9.46 25.82
CA LEU A 655 5.73 9.56 25.70
C LEU A 655 6.14 9.06 24.31
N ILE A 656 6.91 9.87 23.59
CA ILE A 656 7.29 9.59 22.20
C ILE A 656 8.81 9.57 22.11
N PHE A 657 9.36 8.47 21.59
CA PHE A 657 10.77 8.34 21.25
C PHE A 657 10.87 7.98 19.78
N GLU A 658 11.66 8.74 19.03
CA GLU A 658 11.76 8.54 17.60
C GLU A 658 13.21 8.65 17.12
N TYR A 659 13.59 7.71 16.27
CA TYR A 659 14.78 7.78 15.45
C TYR A 659 14.33 8.01 14.00
N SER A 660 14.55 9.20 13.47
CA SER A 660 14.06 9.59 12.14
C SER A 660 15.20 9.80 11.15
N ARG A 661 15.11 9.06 10.05
CA ARG A 661 15.95 9.16 8.87
C ARG A 661 15.07 9.53 7.67
N ARG A 662 15.69 9.85 6.53
CA ARG A 662 14.98 10.23 5.31
C ARG A 662 14.24 9.04 4.73
N ALA A 663 14.88 7.86 4.68
CA ALA A 663 14.29 6.67 4.08
C ALA A 663 13.51 5.79 5.06
N TYR A 664 13.80 5.89 6.36
CA TYR A 664 13.12 5.10 7.38
C TYR A 664 12.99 5.84 8.71
N GLY A 665 12.24 5.28 9.67
CA GLY A 665 12.25 5.74 11.05
C GLY A 665 11.74 4.70 12.02
N LEU A 666 12.20 4.76 13.27
CA LEU A 666 11.72 3.90 14.35
C LEU A 666 10.96 4.79 15.36
N VAL A 667 9.76 4.38 15.74
CA VAL A 667 8.93 5.11 16.69
C VAL A 667 8.53 4.19 17.82
N LEU A 668 8.81 4.61 19.05
CA LEU A 668 8.29 4.01 20.27
C LEU A 668 7.36 5.03 20.92
N GLN A 669 6.10 4.67 21.08
CA GLN A 669 5.14 5.46 21.84
C GLN A 669 4.66 4.65 23.03
N TYR A 670 4.64 5.28 24.21
CA TYR A 670 4.13 4.68 25.43
C TYR A 670 3.24 5.66 26.19
N ASN A 671 2.10 5.18 26.63
CA ASN A 671 1.12 5.93 27.38
C ASN A 671 1.00 5.33 28.79
N PRO A 672 1.58 5.95 29.83
CA PRO A 672 1.53 5.42 31.19
C PRO A 672 0.12 5.42 31.78
N VAL A 673 -0.76 6.36 31.42
CA VAL A 673 -2.13 6.45 31.93
C VAL A 673 -2.97 5.27 31.43
N GLN A 674 -2.85 4.98 30.13
CA GLN A 674 -3.55 3.88 29.49
C GLN A 674 -2.78 2.55 29.63
N THR A 675 -1.53 2.58 30.10
CA THR A 675 -0.62 1.41 30.09
C THR A 675 -0.52 0.74 28.71
N THR A 676 -0.63 1.53 27.64
CA THR A 676 -0.51 1.01 26.26
C THR A 676 0.72 1.58 25.56
N GLY A 677 1.26 0.84 24.61
CA GLY A 677 2.38 1.31 23.80
C GLY A 677 2.58 0.45 22.57
N PHE A 678 3.30 1.01 21.59
CA PHE A 678 3.66 0.28 20.37
C PHE A 678 5.05 0.69 19.90
N LEU A 679 5.70 -0.24 19.20
CA LEU A 679 6.91 -0.01 18.44
C LEU A 679 6.58 -0.12 16.95
N GLY A 680 6.97 0.89 16.17
CA GLY A 680 6.74 0.92 14.73
C GLY A 680 8.00 1.24 13.93
N LEU A 681 8.13 0.61 12.76
CA LEU A 681 9.07 0.95 11.69
C LEU A 681 8.32 1.70 10.59
N ARG A 682 8.80 2.88 10.22
CA ARG A 682 8.33 3.66 9.09
C ARG A 682 9.29 3.49 7.92
N LEU A 683 8.78 3.23 6.73
CA LEU A 683 9.49 3.30 5.45
C LEU A 683 8.91 4.46 4.64
N SER A 684 9.73 5.43 4.27
CA SER A 684 9.28 6.61 3.52
C SER A 684 8.94 6.28 2.07
N ASP A 685 7.93 6.93 1.50
CA ASP A 685 7.72 6.93 0.06
C ASP A 685 8.37 8.16 -0.57
N PHE A 686 8.96 7.97 -1.75
CA PHE A 686 9.60 9.03 -2.52
C PHE A 686 9.22 8.94 -4.00
N ASP A 687 9.06 10.12 -4.59
CA ASP A 687 9.05 10.29 -6.04
C ASP A 687 10.12 11.29 -6.47
N TRP A 688 10.67 11.11 -7.67
CA TRP A 688 11.78 11.91 -8.19
C TRP A 688 11.90 11.84 -9.72
N THR A 689 12.55 12.85 -10.29
CA THR A 689 12.92 12.90 -11.71
C THR A 689 14.43 12.63 -11.88
N GLY A 690 14.83 12.04 -13.00
CA GLY A 690 16.24 11.79 -13.34
C GLY A 690 16.80 10.40 -12.98
N ARG A 691 18.07 10.16 -13.33
CA ARG A 691 18.78 8.88 -13.14
C ARG A 691 19.60 8.90 -11.85
N THR A 692 19.55 7.78 -11.15
CA THR A 692 20.07 7.63 -9.80
C THR A 692 21.50 7.11 -9.84
N ASN A 693 22.34 7.50 -8.88
CA ASN A 693 23.70 6.94 -8.79
C ASN A 693 23.66 5.48 -8.31
N ARG A 694 24.74 4.73 -8.55
CA ARG A 694 24.94 3.40 -7.95
C ARG A 694 24.88 3.43 -6.42
N PHE A 695 24.47 2.37 -5.75
CA PHE A 695 24.26 2.39 -4.29
C PHE A 695 25.58 2.62 -3.54
N ASP A 696 26.69 2.10 -4.06
CA ASP A 696 28.02 2.24 -3.44
C ASP A 696 28.75 3.54 -3.81
N SER A 697 28.12 4.39 -4.64
CA SER A 697 28.73 5.67 -4.98
C SER A 697 28.71 6.61 -3.77
N GLN A 698 29.90 6.97 -3.29
CA GLN A 698 30.04 8.06 -2.33
C GLN A 698 30.24 9.36 -3.11
N VAL A 699 29.24 10.24 -3.09
CA VAL A 699 29.39 11.58 -3.67
C VAL A 699 30.19 12.44 -2.69
N GLN A 700 31.51 12.50 -2.89
CA GLN A 700 32.36 13.48 -2.21
C GLN A 700 32.64 14.63 -3.18
N GLY A 701 31.91 15.74 -3.03
CA GLY A 701 32.22 16.99 -3.75
C GLY A 701 31.90 16.98 -5.25
N GLY A 702 30.86 16.28 -5.70
CA GLY A 702 30.34 16.40 -7.06
C GLY A 702 31.12 15.65 -8.14
N VAL A 703 31.95 14.67 -7.77
CA VAL A 703 32.55 13.71 -8.70
C VAL A 703 32.27 12.30 -8.18
N VAL A 704 31.56 11.50 -8.98
CA VAL A 704 31.39 10.06 -8.74
C VAL A 704 32.73 9.38 -9.00
N ARG A 705 33.23 8.58 -8.06
CA ARG A 705 34.38 7.70 -8.27
C ARG A 705 33.95 6.29 -8.61
#